data_AF-A0A8H3W4I8-F1
#
_entry.id   AF-A0A8H3W4I8-F1
#
_cell.length_a   1.000
_cell.length_b   1.000
_cell.length_c   1.000
_cell.angle_alpha   90.00
_cell.angle_beta   90.00
_cell.angle_gamma   90.00
#
_symmetry.space_group_name_H-M   'P 1'
#
loop_
_entity.id
_entity.type
_entity.pdbx_description
1 polymer ?
#
loop_
_entity_poly.entity_id
_entity_poly.type
_entity_poly.pdbx_seq_one_letter_code
_entity_poly.pdbx_strand_id
1 'polypeptide(L)'
;MLGSIFGPSVPVAVSTDSVTPLHYFDDTPIWRSFILYSLLVFDEVLDADTLRSSLERLTCREGWRKLSARLRKNSAGALEYHFPQITDLERGTRSALSFSRIDNTHMSIREHPVASKLPHLQSKDDKRPAVMGNTDSYLSLMRRPDNPPLSLNDYLTSDAPQLGLHIVSFSDATLVTLYWPHTLFDAFGKKALLDAWVLMLQGRDDEIPSPYGGDAPRVDFDPLAKFGCHSTEPYKLRSQLMSSLSLGAWAIGNLFEFVGKQETRVVRMPKLFLDKLVNDSMSELQDGPNASNATSFLSEGDVLCAWWTKIATAHLPENASTRRRTLVLNNAYSLRKALGGENGPLPLNSTDSSKMDTPYLSNAVGFINVVGTMTDVFDKSVGYMASRIRNAIKELGTAPQVEAAAALVRSNKMKLPPFFGDKSMHMITYSNWTKTNLFSVDFSSAIKGKAVGNKERRGRPLAALASVLSILSLMSHCKDLGNGYSGIDANDCANKARQLLTSLTGHYSVTILECLLALYTHSTLDGHWQEAGFYLPLACSMVSALGGHTSASQNTPDDGTTLSAKKRLHLRNLFWICYVADKDMALRTGRPPLLSAVFCDVSIPKDHGQHYAYLRSFDEPVDRLILVGDGPVPHFSGDLVLSQTKEKVYRLLYSLDGSEAKDTTLLLHIRELDEEIERWRLSIPLDFRPVLSAPPQTLLTISQVNPRQYTRCFALQLEYLHLMTFVHTTVRKYDADDSQSDGPLDLHSVIHSSYDLSLEAGRSILRCLSLFLSNMPPWSLWFVNLI
;
A
#
# COMPACT_ATOMS: atom_id res chain seq x y z
N MET A 1 -21.64 54.57 18.69
CA MET A 1 -21.00 53.43 19.37
C MET A 1 -21.90 52.92 20.50
N LEU A 2 -22.96 52.17 20.17
CA LEU A 2 -23.89 51.53 21.13
C LEU A 2 -24.37 50.19 20.54
N GLY A 3 -23.43 49.29 20.23
CA GLY A 3 -23.70 48.01 19.55
C GLY A 3 -23.18 46.78 20.28
N SER A 4 -22.97 46.83 21.60
CA SER A 4 -22.37 45.71 22.35
C SER A 4 -22.93 45.59 23.78
N ILE A 5 -24.27 45.56 23.90
CA ILE A 5 -24.95 45.23 25.16
C ILE A 5 -25.79 43.94 25.02
N PHE A 6 -26.13 43.55 23.80
CA PHE A 6 -26.76 42.27 23.50
C PHE A 6 -25.72 41.38 22.84
N GLY A 7 -25.48 40.18 23.39
CA GLY A 7 -24.60 39.19 22.78
C GLY A 7 -25.00 38.86 21.34
N PRO A 8 -24.19 38.08 20.59
CA PRO A 8 -24.47 37.77 19.19
C PRO A 8 -25.91 37.27 19.02
N SER A 9 -26.68 37.97 18.17
CA SER A 9 -28.09 37.69 17.95
C SER A 9 -28.27 36.31 17.33
N VAL A 10 -29.10 35.46 17.92
CA VAL A 10 -29.50 34.18 17.33
C VAL A 10 -30.17 34.45 15.98
N PRO A 11 -29.77 33.79 14.88
CA PRO A 11 -30.39 33.97 13.58
C PRO A 11 -31.89 33.69 13.65
N VAL A 12 -32.70 34.53 13.00
CA VAL A 12 -34.15 34.35 12.92
C VAL A 12 -34.44 32.99 12.27
N ALA A 13 -35.36 32.24 12.86
CA ALA A 13 -35.79 30.96 12.30
C ALA A 13 -36.43 31.18 10.93
N VAL A 14 -35.96 30.44 9.93
CA VAL A 14 -36.51 30.47 8.58
C VAL A 14 -37.71 29.52 8.55
N SER A 15 -38.91 30.07 8.38
CA SER A 15 -40.18 29.31 8.48
C SER A 15 -40.32 28.17 7.46
N THR A 16 -39.58 28.22 6.36
CA THR A 16 -39.59 27.19 5.32
C THR A 16 -38.65 26.02 5.62
N ASP A 17 -37.80 26.09 6.65
CA ASP A 17 -36.88 25.00 6.98
C ASP A 17 -37.64 23.83 7.62
N SER A 18 -37.30 22.60 7.24
CA SER A 18 -37.75 21.44 8.00
C SER A 18 -36.87 21.26 9.23
N VAL A 19 -37.49 21.10 10.40
CA VAL A 19 -36.79 21.00 11.69
C VAL A 19 -36.83 19.57 12.20
N THR A 20 -35.69 19.06 12.66
CA THR A 20 -35.57 17.71 13.24
C THR A 20 -34.59 17.71 14.40
N PRO A 21 -34.87 17.01 15.52
CA PRO A 21 -33.90 16.86 16.59
C PRO A 21 -32.60 16.21 16.12
N LEU A 22 -31.49 16.54 16.80
CA LEU A 22 -30.25 15.78 16.62
C LEU A 22 -30.41 14.32 17.06
N HIS A 23 -29.58 13.43 16.50
CA HIS A 23 -29.53 12.04 16.96
C HIS A 23 -29.13 12.02 18.44
N TYR A 24 -29.69 11.08 19.20
CA TYR A 24 -29.55 11.03 20.65
C TYR A 24 -28.08 11.02 21.11
N PHE A 25 -27.23 10.28 20.40
CA PHE A 25 -25.80 10.13 20.68
C PHE A 25 -24.90 11.16 19.98
N ASP A 26 -25.45 11.97 19.06
CA ASP A 26 -24.76 13.13 18.51
C ASP A 26 -24.84 14.32 19.49
N ASP A 27 -25.98 14.46 20.17
CA ASP A 27 -26.24 15.57 21.08
C ASP A 27 -25.75 15.34 22.52
N THR A 28 -24.42 15.29 22.69
CA THR A 28 -23.75 15.09 23.99
C THR A 28 -22.81 16.24 24.34
N PRO A 29 -22.56 16.54 25.63
CA PRO A 29 -21.62 17.61 26.01
C PRO A 29 -20.21 17.44 25.43
N ILE A 30 -19.75 16.19 25.27
CA ILE A 30 -18.44 15.90 24.71
C ILE A 30 -18.37 16.30 23.22
N TRP A 31 -19.34 15.91 22.39
CA TRP A 31 -19.33 16.24 20.95
C TRP A 31 -19.66 17.69 20.66
N ARG A 32 -20.47 18.34 21.52
CA ARG A 32 -20.71 19.79 21.47
C ARG A 32 -19.44 20.63 21.68
N SER A 33 -18.38 20.05 22.25
CA SER A 33 -17.15 20.77 22.61
C SER A 33 -16.06 20.72 21.51
N PHE A 34 -16.25 19.95 20.44
CA PHE A 34 -15.24 19.76 19.41
C PHE A 34 -15.66 20.32 18.05
N ILE A 35 -14.85 21.23 17.51
CA ILE A 35 -14.85 21.57 16.08
C ILE A 35 -13.60 20.94 15.45
N LEU A 36 -13.80 20.09 14.46
CA LEU A 36 -12.73 19.37 13.79
C LEU A 36 -12.29 20.14 12.56
N TYR A 37 -10.98 20.19 12.34
CA TYR A 37 -10.36 20.65 11.10
C TYR A 37 -9.48 19.53 10.55
N SER A 38 -9.67 19.20 9.28
CA SER A 38 -8.94 18.16 8.58
C SER A 38 -8.26 18.74 7.35
N LEU A 39 -6.95 18.98 7.45
CA LEU A 39 -6.12 19.40 6.34
C LEU A 39 -5.64 18.18 5.53
N LEU A 40 -5.94 18.19 4.23
CA LEU A 40 -5.40 17.30 3.22
C LEU A 40 -4.40 18.10 2.37
N VAL A 41 -3.20 17.54 2.18
CA VAL A 41 -2.13 18.15 1.39
C VAL A 41 -1.98 17.33 0.12
N PHE A 42 -2.12 17.96 -1.04
CA PHE A 42 -1.90 17.37 -2.35
C PHE A 42 -0.68 18.02 -3.00
N ASP A 43 0.23 17.21 -3.54
CA ASP A 43 1.41 17.66 -4.28
C ASP A 43 1.05 18.09 -5.73
N GLU A 44 -0.24 18.12 -6.03
CA GLU A 44 -0.82 18.43 -7.31
C GLU A 44 -1.72 19.67 -7.22
N VAL A 45 -1.80 20.40 -8.33
CA VAL A 45 -2.69 21.55 -8.45
C VAL A 45 -4.09 21.04 -8.79
N LEU A 46 -5.01 21.11 -7.83
CA LEU A 46 -6.41 20.72 -7.98
C LEU A 46 -7.28 21.93 -8.33
N ASP A 47 -8.37 21.68 -9.03
CA ASP A 47 -9.34 22.66 -9.44
C ASP A 47 -10.32 22.95 -8.29
N ALA A 48 -10.13 24.10 -7.65
CA ALA A 48 -10.91 24.50 -6.49
C ALA A 48 -12.42 24.59 -6.77
N ASP A 49 -12.82 24.97 -7.99
CA ASP A 49 -14.23 25.09 -8.36
C ASP A 49 -14.87 23.72 -8.61
N THR A 50 -14.12 22.76 -9.16
CA THR A 50 -14.51 21.35 -9.29
C THR A 50 -14.67 20.71 -7.92
N LEU A 51 -13.73 20.95 -7.01
CA LEU A 51 -13.81 20.47 -5.61
C LEU A 51 -15.04 21.03 -4.90
N ARG A 52 -15.25 22.36 -5.00
CA ARG A 52 -16.41 23.03 -4.41
C ARG A 52 -17.73 22.50 -4.97
N SER A 53 -17.90 22.55 -6.29
CA SER A 53 -19.17 22.23 -6.94
C SER A 53 -19.57 20.76 -6.75
N SER A 54 -18.61 19.82 -6.85
CA SER A 54 -18.87 18.40 -6.57
C SER A 54 -19.32 18.16 -5.13
N LEU A 55 -18.74 18.87 -4.15
CA LEU A 55 -19.14 18.77 -2.75
C LEU A 55 -20.52 19.42 -2.51
N GLU A 56 -20.79 20.59 -3.10
CA GLU A 56 -22.12 21.23 -3.03
C GLU A 56 -23.20 20.28 -3.57
N ARG A 57 -22.98 19.67 -4.73
CA ARG A 57 -23.91 18.68 -5.30
C ARG A 57 -24.11 17.48 -4.37
N LEU A 58 -23.06 16.99 -3.71
CA LEU A 58 -23.18 15.91 -2.72
C LEU A 58 -24.09 16.30 -1.56
N THR A 59 -23.94 17.52 -1.02
CA THR A 59 -24.76 17.99 0.10
C THR A 59 -26.24 18.19 -0.22
N CYS A 60 -26.59 18.27 -1.51
CA CYS A 60 -27.98 18.35 -1.97
C CYS A 60 -28.60 16.97 -2.23
N ARG A 61 -27.79 15.89 -2.24
CA ARG A 61 -28.28 14.54 -2.49
C ARG A 61 -29.14 14.03 -1.32
N GLU A 62 -30.13 13.22 -1.65
CA GLU A 62 -30.96 12.50 -0.68
C GLU A 62 -30.12 11.69 0.32
N GLY A 63 -30.39 11.88 1.61
CA GLY A 63 -29.67 11.24 2.72
C GLY A 63 -28.41 11.99 3.17
N TRP A 64 -27.94 12.96 2.38
CA TRP A 64 -26.72 13.74 2.65
C TRP A 64 -26.99 15.17 3.13
N ARG A 65 -28.25 15.62 3.21
CA ARG A 65 -28.58 17.02 3.53
C ARG A 65 -28.24 17.41 4.96
N LYS A 66 -27.91 16.44 5.82
CA LYS A 66 -27.31 16.68 7.15
C LYS A 66 -26.08 17.59 7.06
N LEU A 67 -25.29 17.47 5.99
CA LEU A 67 -24.08 18.28 5.76
C LEU A 67 -24.37 19.77 5.58
N SER A 68 -25.51 20.09 4.97
CA SER A 68 -25.97 21.47 4.70
C SER A 68 -26.95 21.98 5.77
N ALA A 69 -27.34 21.18 6.75
CA ALA A 69 -28.21 21.62 7.84
C ALA A 69 -27.58 22.75 8.68
N ARG A 70 -28.43 23.55 9.31
CA ARG A 70 -28.04 24.59 10.29
C ARG A 70 -28.34 24.10 11.70
N LEU A 71 -27.44 24.40 12.64
CA LEU A 71 -27.65 24.06 14.04
C LEU A 71 -28.39 25.18 14.77
N ARG A 72 -29.42 24.82 15.52
CA ARG A 72 -30.14 25.71 16.43
C ARG A 72 -30.39 25.02 17.77
N LYS A 73 -30.86 25.80 18.74
CA LYS A 73 -31.35 25.32 20.02
C LYS A 73 -32.85 25.55 20.11
N ASN A 74 -33.58 24.55 20.59
CA ASN A 74 -34.98 24.74 20.95
C ASN A 74 -35.13 25.39 22.33
N SER A 75 -36.39 25.60 22.73
CA SER A 75 -36.75 26.18 24.04
C SER A 75 -36.24 25.37 25.24
N ALA A 76 -35.97 24.07 25.07
CA ALA A 76 -35.41 23.21 26.10
C ALA A 76 -33.86 23.17 26.08
N GLY A 77 -33.21 23.88 25.16
CA GLY A 77 -31.75 23.91 25.01
C GLY A 77 -31.13 22.68 24.34
N ALA A 78 -31.96 21.79 23.79
CA ALA A 78 -31.53 20.68 22.94
C ALA A 78 -31.20 21.18 21.53
N LEU A 79 -30.28 20.50 20.85
CA LEU A 79 -29.90 20.87 19.49
C LEU A 79 -30.89 20.32 18.46
N GLU A 80 -31.15 21.10 17.42
CA GLU A 80 -31.99 20.72 16.29
C GLU A 80 -31.30 21.05 14.97
N TYR A 81 -31.52 20.19 13.96
CA TYR A 81 -31.20 20.44 12.57
C TYR A 81 -32.31 21.26 11.94
N HIS A 82 -31.93 22.36 11.31
CA HIS A 82 -32.78 23.11 10.39
C HIS A 82 -32.27 22.85 8.97
N PHE A 83 -33.06 22.15 8.17
CA PHE A 83 -32.72 21.82 6.79
C PHE A 83 -33.30 22.88 5.85
N PRO A 84 -32.47 23.65 5.13
CA PRO A 84 -32.93 24.57 4.10
C PRO A 84 -33.68 23.83 2.99
N GLN A 85 -34.61 24.49 2.31
CA GLN A 85 -35.27 23.93 1.13
C GLN A 85 -34.23 23.60 0.05
N ILE A 86 -34.39 22.48 -0.65
CA ILE A 86 -33.42 22.05 -1.66
C ILE A 86 -33.28 23.08 -2.79
N THR A 87 -34.39 23.73 -3.15
CA THR A 87 -34.42 24.80 -4.15
C THR A 87 -33.60 26.02 -3.72
N ASP A 88 -33.50 26.30 -2.42
CA ASP A 88 -32.67 27.40 -1.92
C ASP A 88 -31.18 27.08 -2.03
N LEU A 89 -30.82 25.81 -1.81
CA LEU A 89 -29.45 25.32 -1.98
C LEU A 89 -29.03 25.31 -3.45
N GLU A 90 -29.88 24.78 -4.34
CA GLU A 90 -29.62 24.69 -5.78
C GLU A 90 -29.52 26.07 -6.45
N ARG A 91 -30.35 27.03 -6.01
CA ARG A 91 -30.30 28.42 -6.50
C ARG A 91 -29.19 29.25 -5.87
N GLY A 92 -28.54 28.74 -4.82
CA GLY A 92 -27.52 29.46 -4.07
C GLY A 92 -28.04 30.63 -3.24
N THR A 93 -29.35 30.72 -2.99
CA THR A 93 -29.91 31.73 -2.06
C THR A 93 -29.50 31.45 -0.62
N ARG A 94 -29.27 30.17 -0.28
CA ARG A 94 -28.62 29.74 0.95
C ARG A 94 -27.48 28.78 0.62
N SER A 95 -26.30 29.04 1.17
CA SER A 95 -25.11 28.24 0.86
C SER A 95 -25.26 26.79 1.35
N ALA A 96 -25.00 25.84 0.47
CA ALA A 96 -24.99 24.41 0.79
C ALA A 96 -23.77 24.00 1.63
N LEU A 97 -22.65 24.70 1.46
CA LEU A 97 -21.43 24.53 2.26
C LEU A 97 -20.75 25.87 2.58
N SER A 98 -19.98 25.92 3.67
CA SER A 98 -19.19 27.11 4.03
C SER A 98 -17.88 27.12 3.26
N PHE A 99 -17.84 27.83 2.13
CA PHE A 99 -16.67 27.84 1.22
C PHE A 99 -15.74 29.03 1.47
N SER A 100 -14.44 28.81 1.34
CA SER A 100 -13.44 29.88 1.21
C SER A 100 -12.24 29.38 0.41
N ARG A 101 -11.57 30.29 -0.30
CA ARG A 101 -10.35 29.98 -1.04
C ARG A 101 -9.29 31.07 -0.89
N ILE A 102 -8.03 30.66 -0.89
CA ILE A 102 -6.86 31.54 -0.99
C ILE A 102 -6.07 31.10 -2.21
N ASP A 103 -5.75 32.06 -3.08
CA ASP A 103 -4.99 31.82 -4.31
C ASP A 103 -3.55 32.33 -4.16
N ASN A 104 -2.64 31.40 -3.97
CA ASN A 104 -1.19 31.61 -3.95
C ASN A 104 -0.52 31.01 -5.19
N THR A 105 -1.23 30.87 -6.33
CA THR A 105 -0.68 30.26 -7.55
C THR A 105 0.50 31.02 -8.17
N HIS A 106 0.82 32.21 -7.66
CA HIS A 106 2.01 32.97 -7.98
C HIS A 106 3.29 32.47 -7.28
N MET A 107 3.20 31.52 -6.34
CA MET A 107 4.34 30.98 -5.59
C MET A 107 4.23 29.47 -5.32
N SER A 108 5.39 28.84 -5.10
CA SER A 108 5.46 27.45 -4.63
C SER A 108 5.07 27.35 -3.16
N ILE A 109 4.52 26.19 -2.75
CA ILE A 109 4.24 25.88 -1.35
C ILE A 109 5.48 26.00 -0.45
N ARG A 110 6.68 25.78 -1.01
CA ARG A 110 7.97 25.87 -0.29
C ARG A 110 8.43 27.30 -0.04
N GLU A 111 7.93 28.25 -0.82
CA GLU A 111 8.25 29.67 -0.67
C GLU A 111 7.34 30.35 0.36
N HIS A 112 6.16 29.77 0.60
CA HIS A 112 5.20 30.33 1.54
C HIS A 112 5.70 30.22 3.00
N PRO A 113 5.67 31.30 3.79
CA PRO A 113 6.31 31.36 5.12
C PRO A 113 5.73 30.39 6.16
N VAL A 114 4.46 30.00 5.96
CA VAL A 114 3.77 29.03 6.82
C VAL A 114 3.75 27.62 6.21
N ALA A 115 3.47 27.47 4.91
CA ALA A 115 3.26 26.17 4.29
C ALA A 115 4.57 25.39 4.09
N SER A 116 5.69 26.09 3.99
CA SER A 116 7.03 25.49 4.00
C SER A 116 7.38 24.76 5.30
N LYS A 117 6.62 24.97 6.38
CA LYS A 117 6.76 24.29 7.67
C LYS A 117 5.90 23.03 7.78
N LEU A 118 5.10 22.71 6.77
CA LEU A 118 4.36 21.46 6.75
C LEU A 118 5.35 20.27 6.77
N PRO A 119 5.03 19.17 7.46
CA PRO A 119 5.87 18.00 7.46
C PRO A 119 6.16 17.48 6.05
N HIS A 120 7.43 17.42 5.66
CA HIS A 120 7.88 16.80 4.41
C HIS A 120 8.67 15.53 4.73
N LEU A 121 8.42 14.45 3.98
CA LEU A 121 9.15 13.20 4.13
C LEU A 121 10.53 13.33 3.47
N GLN A 122 11.61 13.11 4.23
CA GLN A 122 12.95 12.92 3.69
C GLN A 122 13.37 11.45 3.89
N SER A 123 13.99 10.85 2.87
CA SER A 123 14.40 9.43 2.87
C SER A 123 15.37 9.08 4.00
N LYS A 124 16.17 10.04 4.47
CA LYS A 124 17.11 9.86 5.60
C LYS A 124 16.40 9.59 6.94
N ASP A 125 15.12 9.93 7.05
CA ASP A 125 14.41 9.87 8.32
C ASP A 125 13.93 8.44 8.61
N ASP A 126 13.74 7.56 7.62
CA ASP A 126 12.97 6.28 7.67
C ASP A 126 13.36 5.21 8.71
N LYS A 127 14.44 5.39 9.47
CA LYS A 127 14.91 4.35 10.40
C LYS A 127 14.33 4.44 11.81
N ARG A 128 13.87 5.62 12.27
CA ARG A 128 13.41 5.82 13.66
C ARG A 128 12.15 6.70 13.77
N PRO A 129 11.37 6.57 14.87
CA PRO A 129 10.31 7.52 15.18
C PRO A 129 10.87 8.93 15.31
N ALA A 130 10.17 9.92 14.76
CA ALA A 130 10.62 11.31 14.76
C ALA A 130 9.46 12.28 14.93
N VAL A 131 9.70 13.36 15.68
CA VAL A 131 8.77 14.51 15.76
C VAL A 131 8.93 15.32 14.48
N MET A 132 7.88 15.39 13.68
CA MET A 132 7.91 16.03 12.36
C MET A 132 7.51 17.51 12.39
N GLY A 133 6.87 17.97 13.46
CA GLY A 133 6.46 19.37 13.58
C GLY A 133 5.40 19.62 14.65
N ASN A 134 5.02 20.88 14.78
CA ASN A 134 3.92 21.34 15.63
C ASN A 134 2.77 21.83 14.72
N THR A 135 1.56 21.31 14.92
CA THR A 135 0.37 21.69 14.11
C THR A 135 -0.03 23.15 14.27
N ASP A 136 0.24 23.75 15.44
CA ASP A 136 -0.06 25.14 15.74
C ASP A 136 0.70 26.10 14.80
N SER A 137 1.84 25.65 14.27
CA SER A 137 2.68 26.45 13.37
C SER A 137 2.04 26.70 12.00
N TYR A 138 0.99 25.96 11.63
CA TYR A 138 0.31 26.06 10.34
C TYR A 138 -1.22 26.08 10.44
N LEU A 139 -1.79 26.38 11.62
CA LEU A 139 -3.24 26.53 11.80
C LEU A 139 -3.86 27.62 10.90
N SER A 140 -3.11 28.66 10.56
CA SER A 140 -3.58 29.73 9.67
C SER A 140 -3.81 29.25 8.23
N LEU A 141 -3.25 28.12 7.82
CA LEU A 141 -3.54 27.49 6.52
C LEU A 141 -4.79 26.60 6.56
N MET A 142 -5.16 26.13 7.75
CA MET A 142 -6.32 25.25 7.93
C MET A 142 -7.62 26.05 8.06
N ARG A 143 -7.53 27.28 8.58
CA ARG A 143 -8.68 28.10 8.93
C ARG A 143 -8.86 29.20 7.90
N ARG A 144 -10.12 29.42 7.49
CA ARG A 144 -10.46 30.59 6.69
C ARG A 144 -10.08 31.89 7.45
N PRO A 145 -9.66 32.96 6.74
CA PRO A 145 -9.25 34.20 7.39
C PRO A 145 -10.36 34.87 8.21
N ASP A 146 -11.60 34.84 7.68
CA ASP A 146 -12.71 35.61 8.23
C ASP A 146 -13.59 34.74 9.14
N ASN A 147 -13.47 34.95 10.45
CA ASN A 147 -14.32 34.35 11.47
C ASN A 147 -14.48 32.81 11.32
N PRO A 148 -13.39 32.02 11.38
CA PRO A 148 -13.48 30.58 11.33
C PRO A 148 -14.25 30.06 12.55
N PRO A 149 -15.15 29.07 12.42
CA PRO A 149 -15.84 28.52 13.58
C PRO A 149 -14.84 27.80 14.49
N LEU A 150 -14.79 28.20 15.76
CA LEU A 150 -13.90 27.61 16.79
C LEU A 150 -14.70 26.90 17.88
N SER A 151 -16.00 27.16 17.96
CA SER A 151 -16.91 26.59 18.94
C SER A 151 -18.26 26.26 18.29
N LEU A 152 -19.05 25.42 18.96
CA LEU A 152 -20.43 25.17 18.56
C LEU A 152 -21.27 26.47 18.54
N ASN A 153 -20.95 27.42 19.43
CA ASN A 153 -21.67 28.70 19.50
C ASN A 153 -21.55 29.52 18.21
N ASP A 154 -20.45 29.37 17.47
CA ASP A 154 -20.26 30.04 16.18
C ASP A 154 -21.24 29.52 15.12
N TYR A 155 -21.63 28.24 15.19
CA TYR A 155 -22.69 27.66 14.34
C TYR A 155 -24.09 28.04 14.80
N LEU A 156 -24.29 28.21 16.11
CA LEU A 156 -25.59 28.57 16.69
C LEU A 156 -25.95 30.05 16.47
N THR A 157 -24.94 30.91 16.39
CA THR A 157 -25.11 32.36 16.20
C THR A 157 -24.96 32.79 14.75
N SER A 158 -24.63 31.86 13.84
CA SER A 158 -24.57 32.10 12.40
C SER A 158 -25.57 31.24 11.64
N ASP A 159 -25.94 31.67 10.43
CA ASP A 159 -26.69 30.83 9.50
C ASP A 159 -25.76 29.98 8.62
N ALA A 160 -24.71 29.39 9.23
CA ALA A 160 -23.70 28.61 8.52
C ALA A 160 -24.06 27.11 8.44
N PRO A 161 -23.85 26.45 7.28
CA PRO A 161 -23.96 24.99 7.17
C PRO A 161 -22.96 24.31 8.10
N GLN A 162 -23.27 23.07 8.52
CA GLN A 162 -22.39 22.28 9.37
C GLN A 162 -21.05 21.93 8.70
N LEU A 163 -21.04 21.66 7.39
CA LEU A 163 -19.83 21.34 6.64
C LEU A 163 -19.20 22.57 6.00
N GLY A 164 -17.89 22.74 6.21
CA GLY A 164 -17.10 23.76 5.57
C GLY A 164 -15.93 23.21 4.76
N LEU A 165 -15.58 23.95 3.71
CA LEU A 165 -14.49 23.70 2.77
C LEU A 165 -13.61 24.95 2.66
N HIS A 166 -12.32 24.79 2.95
CA HIS A 166 -11.32 25.83 2.77
C HIS A 166 -10.20 25.31 1.87
N ILE A 167 -9.89 26.03 0.78
CA ILE A 167 -8.87 25.63 -0.19
C ILE A 167 -7.76 26.68 -0.25
N VAL A 168 -6.50 26.26 -0.20
CA VAL A 168 -5.35 27.11 -0.50
C VAL A 168 -4.60 26.51 -1.69
N SER A 169 -4.53 27.25 -2.79
CA SER A 169 -3.87 26.81 -4.03
C SER A 169 -2.48 27.44 -4.16
N PHE A 170 -1.48 26.63 -4.50
CA PHE A 170 -0.12 27.06 -4.86
C PHE A 170 0.17 26.75 -6.33
N SER A 171 1.32 27.20 -6.84
CA SER A 171 1.74 26.87 -8.21
C SER A 171 2.02 25.38 -8.41
N ASP A 172 2.32 24.65 -7.32
CA ASP A 172 2.80 23.27 -7.32
C ASP A 172 2.09 22.35 -6.31
N ALA A 173 1.06 22.83 -5.60
CA ALA A 173 0.36 22.05 -4.57
C ALA A 173 -1.03 22.62 -4.27
N THR A 174 -1.88 21.80 -3.64
CA THR A 174 -3.19 22.23 -3.14
C THR A 174 -3.44 21.75 -1.73
N LEU A 175 -3.86 22.66 -0.86
CA LEU A 175 -4.31 22.35 0.49
C LEU A 175 -5.84 22.37 0.51
N VAL A 176 -6.43 21.28 0.99
CA VAL A 176 -7.89 21.14 1.11
C VAL A 176 -8.23 20.86 2.57
N THR A 177 -8.93 21.81 3.21
CA THR A 177 -9.38 21.65 4.58
C THR A 177 -10.89 21.47 4.65
N LEU A 178 -11.31 20.36 5.26
CA LEU A 178 -12.70 20.14 5.70
C LEU A 178 -12.83 20.48 7.18
N TYR A 179 -13.90 21.16 7.57
CA TYR A 179 -14.19 21.42 8.98
C TYR A 179 -15.67 21.25 9.31
N TRP A 180 -15.96 20.76 10.51
CA TRP A 180 -17.31 20.44 10.99
C TRP A 180 -17.38 20.37 12.53
N PRO A 181 -18.55 20.59 13.15
CA PRO A 181 -18.76 20.25 14.56
C PRO A 181 -18.83 18.73 14.72
N HIS A 182 -18.23 18.17 15.78
CA HIS A 182 -18.20 16.71 16.00
C HIS A 182 -19.61 16.10 16.17
N THR A 183 -20.63 16.92 16.47
CA THR A 183 -22.04 16.52 16.44
C THR A 183 -22.51 16.03 15.07
N LEU A 184 -21.84 16.39 13.97
CA LEU A 184 -22.23 16.00 12.62
C LEU A 184 -21.87 14.53 12.34
N PHE A 185 -20.60 14.15 12.52
CA PHE A 185 -20.12 12.78 12.31
C PHE A 185 -18.76 12.50 12.97
N ASP A 186 -18.47 11.19 13.13
CA ASP A 186 -17.18 10.67 13.58
C ASP A 186 -16.20 10.38 12.41
N ALA A 187 -15.05 9.78 12.71
CA ALA A 187 -14.01 9.45 11.73
C ALA A 187 -14.49 8.56 10.57
N PHE A 188 -15.42 7.63 10.82
CA PHE A 188 -15.97 6.76 9.79
C PHE A 188 -17.02 7.49 8.94
N GLY A 189 -17.81 8.39 9.55
CA GLY A 189 -18.67 9.29 8.78
C GLY A 189 -17.87 10.23 7.86
N LYS A 190 -16.70 10.70 8.32
CA LYS A 190 -15.74 11.43 7.46
C LYS A 190 -15.25 10.56 6.29
N LYS A 191 -14.90 9.29 6.53
CA LYS A 191 -14.48 8.38 5.45
C LYS A 191 -15.59 8.21 4.42
N ALA A 192 -16.83 7.99 4.87
CA ALA A 192 -17.98 7.90 3.99
C ALA A 192 -18.18 9.18 3.16
N LEU A 193 -18.04 10.36 3.78
CA LEU A 193 -18.07 11.64 3.06
C LEU A 193 -17.00 11.71 1.97
N LEU A 194 -15.75 11.35 2.28
CA LEU A 194 -14.67 11.39 1.30
C LEU A 194 -14.88 10.39 0.15
N ASP A 195 -15.38 9.19 0.44
CA ASP A 195 -15.66 8.18 -0.60
C ASP A 195 -16.75 8.65 -1.55
N ALA A 196 -17.85 9.18 -1.01
CA ALA A 196 -18.92 9.75 -1.82
C ALA A 196 -18.46 10.98 -2.59
N TRP A 197 -17.60 11.82 -2.00
CA TRP A 197 -17.07 13.00 -2.69
C TRP A 197 -16.14 12.61 -3.85
N VAL A 198 -15.32 11.57 -3.69
CA VAL A 198 -14.51 11.01 -4.78
C VAL A 198 -15.39 10.50 -5.92
N LEU A 199 -16.47 9.78 -5.62
CA LEU A 199 -17.42 9.33 -6.66
C LEU A 199 -18.07 10.52 -7.38
N MET A 200 -18.46 11.57 -6.66
CA MET A 200 -18.98 12.81 -7.25
C MET A 200 -17.97 13.52 -8.15
N LEU A 201 -16.68 13.50 -7.77
CA LEU A 201 -15.59 14.06 -8.58
C LEU A 201 -15.34 13.25 -9.85
N GLN A 202 -15.58 11.94 -9.81
CA GLN A 202 -15.45 11.02 -10.93
C GLN A 202 -16.67 11.03 -11.86
N GLY A 203 -17.75 11.75 -11.51
CA GLY A 203 -19.01 11.74 -12.24
C GLY A 203 -19.80 10.43 -12.09
N ARG A 204 -19.52 9.67 -11.03
CA ARG A 204 -20.15 8.37 -10.70
C ARG A 204 -21.24 8.56 -9.66
N ASP A 205 -22.07 9.57 -9.88
CA ASP A 205 -23.07 10.05 -8.94
C ASP A 205 -24.11 8.97 -8.62
N ASP A 206 -24.43 8.11 -9.58
CA ASP A 206 -25.38 6.99 -9.46
C ASP A 206 -24.91 5.90 -8.49
N GLU A 207 -23.60 5.75 -8.30
CA GLU A 207 -23.01 4.75 -7.40
C GLU A 207 -23.00 5.17 -5.93
N ILE A 208 -23.39 6.40 -5.61
CA ILE A 208 -23.32 6.92 -4.24
C ILE A 208 -24.52 6.44 -3.43
N PRO A 209 -24.34 5.57 -2.42
CA PRO A 209 -25.45 5.14 -1.59
C PRO A 209 -25.98 6.30 -0.72
N SER A 210 -27.28 6.30 -0.47
CA SER A 210 -27.88 7.18 0.54
C SER A 210 -27.51 6.69 1.94
N PRO A 211 -27.04 7.56 2.83
CA PRO A 211 -26.69 7.18 4.19
C PRO A 211 -27.87 6.66 4.99
N TYR A 212 -27.63 5.62 5.79
CA TYR A 212 -28.57 5.17 6.81
C TYR A 212 -28.61 6.16 7.98
N GLY A 213 -29.80 6.43 8.53
CA GLY A 213 -29.98 7.55 9.46
C GLY A 213 -29.75 8.92 8.81
N GLY A 214 -29.91 9.01 7.48
CA GLY A 214 -29.96 10.26 6.73
C GLY A 214 -31.39 10.80 6.62
N ASP A 215 -31.55 11.89 5.89
CA ASP A 215 -32.85 12.52 5.62
C ASP A 215 -33.65 11.86 4.47
N ALA A 216 -33.28 10.64 4.09
CA ALA A 216 -33.97 9.87 3.05
C ALA A 216 -35.38 9.42 3.53
N PRO A 217 -36.41 9.45 2.66
CA PRO A 217 -37.73 8.96 3.02
C PRO A 217 -37.70 7.49 3.43
N ARG A 218 -38.52 7.11 4.42
CA ARG A 218 -38.73 5.72 4.87
C ARG A 218 -37.53 5.06 5.59
N VAL A 219 -36.49 5.82 5.92
CA VAL A 219 -35.40 5.39 6.78
C VAL A 219 -35.64 5.90 8.21
N ASP A 220 -35.31 5.10 9.23
CA ASP A 220 -35.28 5.60 10.61
C ASP A 220 -34.18 6.68 10.72
N PHE A 221 -34.58 7.92 11.01
CA PHE A 221 -33.67 9.05 11.06
C PHE A 221 -32.61 8.87 12.15
N ASP A 222 -32.99 8.36 13.33
CA ASP A 222 -32.06 8.06 14.42
C ASP A 222 -32.14 6.58 14.82
N PRO A 223 -31.46 5.68 14.09
CA PRO A 223 -31.51 4.25 14.37
C PRO A 223 -30.89 3.88 15.72
N LEU A 224 -30.13 4.79 16.33
CA LEU A 224 -29.53 4.60 17.66
C LEU A 224 -30.36 5.28 18.77
N ALA A 225 -31.54 5.83 18.47
CA ALA A 225 -32.40 6.50 19.44
C ALA A 225 -32.76 5.63 20.66
N LYS A 226 -32.86 4.31 20.47
CA LYS A 226 -33.15 3.32 21.52
C LYS A 226 -31.92 2.55 22.03
N PHE A 227 -30.74 2.79 21.47
CA PHE A 227 -29.49 2.09 21.86
C PHE A 227 -29.14 2.38 23.32
N GLY A 228 -28.97 1.35 24.14
CA GLY A 228 -28.78 1.43 25.60
C GLY A 228 -30.06 1.34 26.44
N CYS A 229 -31.24 1.16 25.83
CA CYS A 229 -32.50 0.94 26.56
C CYS A 229 -32.74 -0.53 26.93
N HIS A 230 -32.06 -1.48 26.29
CA HIS A 230 -32.35 -2.92 26.40
C HIS A 230 -31.11 -3.73 26.80
N SER A 231 -30.38 -3.24 27.81
CA SER A 231 -29.19 -3.92 28.33
C SER A 231 -29.53 -5.32 28.86
N THR A 232 -28.93 -6.36 28.25
CA THR A 232 -29.16 -7.76 28.64
C THR A 232 -28.23 -8.25 29.73
N GLU A 233 -27.11 -7.57 29.97
CA GLU A 233 -26.14 -7.89 31.01
C GLU A 233 -25.56 -6.62 31.66
N PRO A 234 -25.00 -6.68 32.88
CA PRO A 234 -24.31 -5.54 33.47
C PRO A 234 -22.98 -5.27 32.76
N TYR A 235 -22.61 -3.99 32.65
CA TYR A 235 -21.30 -3.61 32.13
C TYR A 235 -20.18 -4.15 33.04
N LYS A 236 -19.16 -4.77 32.46
CA LYS A 236 -18.14 -5.50 33.25
C LYS A 236 -17.34 -4.64 34.20
N LEU A 237 -17.07 -3.39 33.85
CA LEU A 237 -16.36 -2.45 34.73
C LEU A 237 -17.29 -1.68 35.68
N ARG A 238 -18.55 -2.09 35.84
CA ARG A 238 -19.53 -1.39 36.69
C ARG A 238 -19.06 -1.25 38.14
N SER A 239 -18.32 -2.22 38.68
CA SER A 239 -17.77 -2.15 40.05
C SER A 239 -16.71 -1.06 40.21
N GLN A 240 -16.10 -0.62 39.12
CA GLN A 240 -15.08 0.44 39.08
C GLN A 240 -15.67 1.77 38.59
N LEU A 241 -17.00 1.86 38.41
CA LEU A 241 -17.66 3.08 37.98
C LEU A 241 -17.51 4.16 39.07
N MET A 242 -17.01 5.33 38.68
CA MET A 242 -16.82 6.43 39.60
C MET A 242 -18.16 7.08 39.97
N SER A 243 -18.32 7.37 41.26
CA SER A 243 -19.38 8.26 41.74
C SER A 243 -19.14 9.69 41.27
N SER A 244 -20.20 10.52 41.26
CA SER A 244 -20.09 11.96 40.96
C SER A 244 -19.13 12.69 41.89
N LEU A 245 -19.05 12.30 43.17
CA LEU A 245 -18.12 12.90 44.14
C LEU A 245 -16.66 12.55 43.81
N SER A 246 -16.38 11.28 43.51
CA SER A 246 -15.02 10.85 43.12
C SER A 246 -14.58 11.48 41.81
N LEU A 247 -15.50 11.68 40.86
CA LEU A 247 -15.21 12.36 39.59
C LEU A 247 -14.91 13.84 39.81
N GLY A 248 -15.68 14.51 40.69
CA GLY A 248 -15.41 15.89 41.09
C GLY A 248 -14.05 16.04 41.77
N ALA A 249 -13.71 15.13 42.70
CA ALA A 249 -12.40 15.12 43.35
C ALA A 249 -11.24 14.90 42.37
N TRP A 250 -11.42 14.00 41.39
CA TRP A 250 -10.46 13.81 40.31
C TRP A 250 -10.31 15.08 39.46
N ALA A 251 -11.41 15.71 39.05
CA ALA A 251 -11.38 16.92 38.24
C ALA A 251 -10.66 18.09 38.95
N ILE A 252 -10.91 18.26 40.26
CA ILE A 252 -10.20 19.26 41.08
C ILE A 252 -8.70 18.95 41.14
N GLY A 253 -8.33 17.68 41.34
CA GLY A 253 -6.93 17.25 41.39
C GLY A 253 -6.16 17.47 40.09
N ASN A 254 -6.84 17.52 38.95
CA ASN A 254 -6.25 17.70 37.61
C ASN A 254 -6.49 19.11 37.03
N LEU A 255 -6.96 20.07 37.84
CA LEU A 255 -7.29 21.42 37.34
C LEU A 255 -6.11 22.12 36.67
N PHE A 256 -4.90 21.94 37.19
CA PHE A 256 -3.68 22.50 36.59
C PHE A 256 -3.36 21.91 35.22
N GLU A 257 -3.69 20.63 34.97
CA GLU A 257 -3.51 20.01 33.65
C GLU A 257 -4.52 20.58 32.63
N PHE A 258 -5.75 20.89 33.06
CA PHE A 258 -6.77 21.48 32.19
C PHE A 258 -6.49 22.94 31.82
N VAL A 259 -5.78 23.68 32.67
CA VAL A 259 -5.45 25.11 32.45
C VAL A 259 -4.05 25.29 31.82
N GLY A 260 -3.24 24.24 31.82
CA GLY A 260 -1.89 24.24 31.25
C GLY A 260 -1.88 24.49 29.74
N LYS A 261 -0.83 25.16 29.25
CA LYS A 261 -0.62 25.33 27.81
C LYS A 261 -0.34 23.97 27.17
N GLN A 262 -1.21 23.54 26.28
CA GLN A 262 -1.04 22.31 25.51
C GLN A 262 -0.24 22.59 24.23
N GLU A 263 0.54 21.61 23.80
CA GLU A 263 1.23 21.62 22.52
C GLU A 263 0.85 20.38 21.73
N THR A 264 0.56 20.56 20.44
CA THR A 264 0.23 19.44 19.55
C THR A 264 1.42 19.11 18.64
N ARG A 265 1.86 17.86 18.68
CA ARG A 265 3.01 17.38 17.90
C ARG A 265 2.59 16.30 16.91
N VAL A 266 3.15 16.34 15.72
CA VAL A 266 3.05 15.25 14.74
C VAL A 266 4.26 14.35 14.90
N VAL A 267 4.01 13.06 15.13
CA VAL A 267 5.07 12.06 15.26
C VAL A 267 4.91 11.03 14.16
N ARG A 268 5.97 10.84 13.39
CA ARG A 268 6.02 9.82 12.33
C ARG A 268 6.59 8.54 12.90
N MET A 269 5.88 7.44 12.65
CA MET A 269 6.29 6.09 12.99
C MET A 269 6.65 5.30 11.72
N PRO A 270 7.93 4.94 11.49
CA PRO A 270 8.31 4.09 10.37
C PRO A 270 7.65 2.72 10.43
N LYS A 271 7.23 2.20 9.28
CA LYS A 271 6.61 0.87 9.19
C LYS A 271 7.55 -0.23 9.69
N LEU A 272 8.82 -0.20 9.29
CA LEU A 272 9.82 -1.18 9.75
C LEU A 272 10.01 -1.18 11.28
N PHE A 273 10.01 0.01 11.91
CA PHE A 273 10.12 0.11 13.36
C PHE A 273 8.87 -0.45 14.04
N LEU A 274 7.68 -0.10 13.53
CA LEU A 274 6.42 -0.58 14.07
C LEU A 274 6.28 -2.10 13.93
N ASP A 275 6.66 -2.67 12.78
CA ASP A 275 6.63 -4.11 12.54
C ASP A 275 7.55 -4.85 13.49
N LYS A 276 8.77 -4.34 13.67
CA LYS A 276 9.67 -4.87 14.69
C LYS A 276 9.04 -4.80 16.08
N LEU A 277 8.48 -3.66 16.47
CA LEU A 277 7.88 -3.49 17.79
C LEU A 277 6.68 -4.44 18.01
N VAL A 278 5.87 -4.69 16.98
CA VAL A 278 4.76 -5.66 17.03
C VAL A 278 5.30 -7.08 17.17
N ASN A 279 6.32 -7.46 16.39
CA ASN A 279 6.93 -8.78 16.46
C ASN A 279 7.59 -9.02 17.83
N ASP A 280 8.40 -8.08 18.30
CA ASP A 280 9.04 -8.13 19.62
C ASP A 280 7.97 -8.29 20.72
N SER A 281 6.88 -7.51 20.65
CA SER A 281 5.75 -7.59 21.59
C SER A 281 5.02 -8.94 21.56
N MET A 282 4.91 -9.57 20.39
CA MET A 282 4.32 -10.90 20.25
C MET A 282 5.24 -11.98 20.82
N SER A 283 6.54 -11.93 20.54
CA SER A 283 7.53 -12.86 21.09
C SER A 283 7.58 -12.77 22.63
N GLU A 284 7.59 -11.56 23.19
CA GLU A 284 7.53 -11.34 24.65
C GLU A 284 6.34 -12.05 25.33
N LEU A 285 5.18 -12.10 24.66
CA LEU A 285 3.99 -12.75 25.20
C LEU A 285 4.05 -14.28 25.08
N GLN A 286 4.66 -14.79 24.02
CA GLN A 286 4.82 -16.23 23.77
C GLN A 286 5.88 -16.87 24.66
N ASP A 287 6.94 -16.12 24.98
CA ASP A 287 8.04 -16.59 25.83
C ASP A 287 7.80 -16.31 27.33
N GLY A 288 6.70 -15.63 27.66
CA GLY A 288 6.37 -15.24 29.02
C GLY A 288 5.78 -16.38 29.88
N PRO A 289 5.72 -16.20 31.22
CA PRO A 289 5.25 -17.23 32.17
C PRO A 289 3.78 -17.67 31.98
N ASN A 290 3.00 -16.94 31.17
CA ASN A 290 1.60 -17.24 30.85
C ASN A 290 1.40 -17.61 29.36
N ALA A 291 2.41 -18.19 28.71
CA ALA A 291 2.40 -18.54 27.28
C ALA A 291 1.13 -19.29 26.83
N SER A 292 0.61 -20.20 27.65
CA SER A 292 -0.61 -20.98 27.36
C SER A 292 -1.89 -20.14 27.26
N ASN A 293 -1.92 -18.97 27.90
CA ASN A 293 -3.02 -18.00 27.86
C ASN A 293 -2.67 -16.74 27.06
N ALA A 294 -1.54 -16.74 26.34
CA ALA A 294 -1.09 -15.59 25.59
C ALA A 294 -2.09 -15.21 24.50
N THR A 295 -2.31 -13.90 24.32
CA THR A 295 -3.18 -13.41 23.27
C THR A 295 -2.60 -13.80 21.90
N SER A 296 -3.37 -14.53 21.11
CA SER A 296 -2.93 -15.06 19.80
C SER A 296 -2.62 -13.99 18.73
N PHE A 297 -3.03 -12.74 18.96
CA PHE A 297 -2.87 -11.65 18.00
C PHE A 297 -2.86 -10.28 18.68
N LEU A 298 -1.90 -9.44 18.30
CA LEU A 298 -1.88 -8.00 18.59
C LEU A 298 -1.94 -7.22 17.27
N SER A 299 -2.70 -6.14 17.23
CA SER A 299 -2.62 -5.19 16.12
C SER A 299 -1.58 -4.11 16.37
N GLU A 300 -1.13 -3.49 15.29
CA GLU A 300 -0.35 -2.25 15.30
C GLU A 300 -0.96 -1.20 16.23
N GLY A 301 -2.29 -1.05 16.23
CA GLY A 301 -3.00 -0.11 17.10
C GLY A 301 -2.89 -0.41 18.58
N ASP A 302 -2.91 -1.68 18.99
CA ASP A 302 -2.77 -2.08 20.39
C ASP A 302 -1.36 -1.78 20.88
N VAL A 303 -0.37 -2.17 20.08
CA VAL A 303 1.06 -1.98 20.37
C VAL A 303 1.42 -0.49 20.41
N LEU A 304 0.89 0.32 19.49
CA LEU A 304 1.10 1.77 19.50
C LEU A 304 0.51 2.44 20.73
N CYS A 305 -0.72 2.08 21.14
CA CYS A 305 -1.32 2.64 22.36
C CYS A 305 -0.53 2.22 23.60
N ALA A 306 -0.05 0.98 23.67
CA ALA A 306 0.79 0.50 24.76
C ALA A 306 2.14 1.23 24.83
N TRP A 307 2.81 1.38 23.68
CA TRP A 307 4.08 2.09 23.57
C TRP A 307 3.94 3.57 23.92
N TRP A 308 2.89 4.23 23.40
CA TRP A 308 2.58 5.62 23.76
C TRP A 308 2.23 5.79 25.22
N THR A 309 1.58 4.82 25.85
CA THR A 309 1.29 4.86 27.29
C THR A 309 2.60 5.02 28.06
N LYS A 310 3.60 4.19 27.78
CA LYS A 310 4.91 4.27 28.44
C LYS A 310 5.59 5.62 28.22
N ILE A 311 5.57 6.14 26.99
CA ILE A 311 6.20 7.42 26.67
C ILE A 311 5.48 8.59 27.34
N ALA A 312 4.14 8.63 27.24
CA ALA A 312 3.33 9.68 27.82
C ALA A 312 3.51 9.75 29.34
N THR A 313 3.81 8.63 29.99
CA THR A 313 4.04 8.57 31.44
C THR A 313 5.51 8.67 31.87
N ALA A 314 6.47 8.70 30.93
CA ALA A 314 7.90 8.63 31.25
C ALA A 314 8.42 9.83 32.06
N HIS A 315 7.68 10.94 32.07
CA HIS A 315 8.01 12.13 32.85
C HIS A 315 7.56 12.03 34.32
N LEU A 316 6.75 11.02 34.68
CA LEU A 316 6.24 10.84 36.04
C LEU A 316 7.31 10.22 36.95
N PRO A 317 7.44 10.68 38.21
CA PRO A 317 8.44 10.15 39.13
C PRO A 317 8.09 8.74 39.60
N GLU A 318 9.05 7.81 39.57
CA GLU A 318 8.86 6.41 39.99
C GLU A 318 8.85 6.18 41.52
N ASN A 319 8.14 7.03 42.26
CA ASN A 319 7.98 6.89 43.71
C ASN A 319 6.76 6.02 44.08
N ALA A 320 6.70 5.61 45.35
CA ALA A 320 5.64 4.73 45.86
C ALA A 320 4.21 5.30 45.68
N SER A 321 4.04 6.62 45.70
CA SER A 321 2.73 7.23 45.49
C SER A 321 2.30 7.17 44.04
N THR A 322 3.20 7.45 43.08
CA THR A 322 2.91 7.39 41.64
C THR A 322 2.66 5.95 41.19
N ARG A 323 3.48 4.98 41.64
CA ARG A 323 3.30 3.56 41.33
C ARG A 323 1.90 3.03 41.73
N ARG A 324 1.35 3.50 42.86
CA ARG A 324 0.00 3.12 43.33
C ARG A 324 -1.16 3.80 42.61
N ARG A 325 -0.91 4.80 41.75
CA ARG A 325 -1.99 5.47 41.02
C ARG A 325 -2.65 4.49 40.05
N THR A 326 -3.96 4.58 39.94
CA THR A 326 -4.74 3.86 38.95
C THR A 326 -4.43 4.38 37.55
N LEU A 327 -4.18 3.49 36.59
CA LEU A 327 -4.05 3.83 35.17
C LEU A 327 -5.38 3.56 34.49
N VAL A 328 -5.86 4.52 33.70
CA VAL A 328 -7.05 4.34 32.87
C VAL A 328 -6.73 4.70 31.43
N LEU A 329 -6.80 3.71 30.53
CA LEU A 329 -6.69 3.94 29.10
C LEU A 329 -8.08 3.98 28.48
N ASN A 330 -8.45 5.09 27.84
CA ASN A 330 -9.71 5.27 27.14
C ASN A 330 -9.48 5.18 25.64
N ASN A 331 -9.83 4.07 25.00
CA ASN A 331 -9.68 3.93 23.56
C ASN A 331 -11.01 4.20 22.86
N ALA A 332 -11.06 5.25 22.04
CA ALA A 332 -12.21 5.53 21.19
C ALA A 332 -12.39 4.38 20.19
N TYR A 333 -13.58 3.79 20.16
CA TYR A 333 -13.89 2.55 19.46
C TYR A 333 -15.15 2.70 18.60
N SER A 334 -15.08 2.26 17.34
CA SER A 334 -16.22 2.25 16.44
C SER A 334 -17.21 1.16 16.85
N LEU A 335 -18.43 1.56 17.18
CA LEU A 335 -19.51 0.67 17.58
C LEU A 335 -20.16 -0.03 16.38
N ARG A 336 -19.88 0.41 15.14
CA ARG A 336 -20.51 -0.11 13.92
C ARG A 336 -20.43 -1.62 13.75
N LYS A 337 -19.32 -2.25 14.16
CA LYS A 337 -19.18 -3.71 14.13
C LYS A 337 -20.08 -4.39 15.16
N ALA A 338 -20.17 -3.85 16.37
CA ALA A 338 -20.97 -4.42 17.46
C ALA A 338 -22.48 -4.18 17.26
N LEU A 339 -22.83 -3.12 16.54
CA LEU A 339 -24.21 -2.71 16.23
C LEU A 339 -24.66 -3.11 14.83
N GLY A 340 -23.81 -3.82 14.08
CA GLY A 340 -24.10 -4.31 12.73
C GLY A 340 -24.61 -5.76 12.71
N GLY A 341 -24.94 -6.25 11.52
CA GLY A 341 -25.45 -7.60 11.26
C GLY A 341 -26.96 -7.65 11.07
N GLU A 342 -27.50 -8.81 10.69
CA GLU A 342 -28.94 -9.00 10.36
C GLU A 342 -29.91 -8.53 11.46
N ASN A 343 -29.49 -8.61 12.72
CA ASN A 343 -30.28 -8.24 13.90
C ASN A 343 -29.79 -6.95 14.59
N GLY A 344 -28.78 -6.26 14.03
CA GLY A 344 -28.22 -5.04 14.59
C GLY A 344 -28.99 -3.78 14.16
N PRO A 345 -28.97 -2.68 14.94
CA PRO A 345 -29.63 -1.43 14.55
C PRO A 345 -28.98 -0.72 13.36
N LEU A 346 -27.76 -1.11 12.96
CA LEU A 346 -27.07 -0.55 11.80
C LEU A 346 -26.92 -1.58 10.67
N PRO A 347 -27.10 -1.19 9.39
CA PRO A 347 -27.00 -2.11 8.26
C PRO A 347 -25.54 -2.48 8.00
N LEU A 348 -25.22 -3.75 8.25
CA LEU A 348 -23.91 -4.34 7.95
C LEU A 348 -24.14 -5.79 7.48
N ASN A 349 -24.43 -5.97 6.19
CA ASN A 349 -24.60 -7.30 5.59
C ASN A 349 -23.29 -7.84 4.97
N SER A 350 -22.25 -7.01 4.88
CA SER A 350 -20.93 -7.43 4.38
C SER A 350 -20.18 -8.32 5.38
N THR A 351 -19.55 -9.38 4.88
CA THR A 351 -18.57 -10.20 5.62
C THR A 351 -17.29 -9.43 5.94
N ASP A 352 -17.03 -8.32 5.23
CA ASP A 352 -15.98 -7.36 5.55
C ASP A 352 -16.48 -6.34 6.56
N SER A 353 -16.08 -6.51 7.83
CA SER A 353 -16.43 -5.59 8.92
C SER A 353 -15.98 -4.13 8.71
N SER A 354 -15.26 -3.82 7.63
CA SER A 354 -14.87 -2.47 7.23
C SER A 354 -15.77 -1.83 6.15
N LYS A 355 -16.70 -2.59 5.54
CA LYS A 355 -17.62 -2.09 4.50
C LYS A 355 -19.07 -2.20 4.96
N MET A 356 -19.74 -1.07 5.17
CA MET A 356 -21.20 -1.02 5.31
C MET A 356 -21.84 -0.96 3.93
N ASP A 357 -22.97 -1.64 3.73
CA ASP A 357 -23.71 -1.61 2.46
C ASP A 357 -24.26 -0.21 2.18
N THR A 358 -24.65 0.49 3.25
CA THR A 358 -25.00 1.91 3.25
C THR A 358 -24.23 2.63 4.35
N PRO A 359 -23.60 3.78 4.09
CA PRO A 359 -22.81 4.48 5.09
C PRO A 359 -23.68 5.00 6.24
N TYR A 360 -23.18 4.97 7.47
CA TYR A 360 -23.77 5.67 8.61
C TYR A 360 -22.89 6.86 8.99
N LEU A 361 -23.38 8.07 8.73
CA LEU A 361 -22.61 9.31 8.93
C LEU A 361 -22.45 9.66 10.40
N SER A 362 -23.52 9.62 11.19
CA SER A 362 -23.54 10.11 12.58
C SER A 362 -22.56 9.40 13.52
N ASN A 363 -22.41 9.92 14.74
CA ASN A 363 -21.52 9.32 15.73
C ASN A 363 -22.00 7.91 16.11
N ALA A 364 -21.15 6.91 15.89
CA ALA A 364 -21.28 5.55 16.43
C ALA A 364 -19.95 5.16 17.07
N VAL A 365 -19.54 5.96 18.05
CA VAL A 365 -18.28 5.84 18.78
C VAL A 365 -18.54 5.69 20.28
N GLY A 366 -17.83 4.77 20.92
CA GLY A 366 -17.79 4.60 22.37
C GLY A 366 -16.36 4.54 22.88
N PHE A 367 -16.18 4.30 24.18
CA PHE A 367 -14.87 4.13 24.78
C PHE A 367 -14.71 2.71 25.33
N ILE A 368 -13.63 2.05 24.94
CA ILE A 368 -13.17 0.81 25.56
C ILE A 368 -12.13 1.19 26.60
N ASN A 369 -12.42 0.89 27.87
CA ASN A 369 -11.57 1.28 28.99
C ASN A 369 -10.67 0.11 29.42
N VAL A 370 -9.40 0.39 29.67
CA VAL A 370 -8.47 -0.52 30.34
C VAL A 370 -8.12 0.10 31.69
N VAL A 371 -8.47 -0.57 32.78
CA VAL A 371 -8.11 -0.13 34.14
C VAL A 371 -6.98 -1.00 34.67
N GLY A 372 -5.89 -0.37 35.11
CA GLY A 372 -4.71 -1.00 35.67
C GLY A 372 -4.03 -0.11 36.68
N THR A 373 -2.73 -0.31 36.89
CA THR A 373 -1.92 0.52 37.80
C THR A 373 -0.73 1.13 37.07
N MET A 374 -0.19 2.23 37.60
CA MET A 374 1.06 2.79 37.08
C MET A 374 2.24 1.82 37.23
N THR A 375 2.22 0.93 38.24
CA THR A 375 3.17 -0.19 38.35
C THR A 375 3.19 -1.05 37.08
N ASP A 376 2.03 -1.30 36.46
CA ASP A 376 1.98 -2.06 35.21
C ASP A 376 2.74 -1.34 34.08
N VAL A 377 2.72 -0.01 34.07
CA VAL A 377 3.44 0.79 33.06
C VAL A 377 4.94 0.76 33.28
N PHE A 378 5.41 0.84 34.53
CA PHE A 378 6.83 0.83 34.86
C PHE A 378 7.46 -0.55 34.70
N ASP A 379 6.79 -1.59 35.22
CA ASP A 379 7.43 -2.89 35.42
C ASP A 379 7.10 -3.92 34.33
N LYS A 380 6.02 -3.71 33.54
CA LYS A 380 5.60 -4.67 32.50
C LYS A 380 6.02 -4.22 31.11
N SER A 381 6.11 -5.17 30.17
CA SER A 381 6.54 -4.91 28.80
C SER A 381 5.47 -4.20 27.96
N VAL A 382 5.86 -3.76 26.76
CA VAL A 382 4.90 -3.21 25.77
C VAL A 382 3.91 -4.30 25.35
N GLY A 383 4.38 -5.53 25.12
CA GLY A 383 3.52 -6.67 24.77
C GLY A 383 2.45 -6.95 25.83
N TYR A 384 2.80 -6.91 27.12
CA TYR A 384 1.82 -7.05 28.20
C TYR A 384 0.72 -5.99 28.12
N MET A 385 1.08 -4.71 28.02
CA MET A 385 0.10 -3.62 27.95
C MET A 385 -0.75 -3.71 26.68
N ALA A 386 -0.16 -4.08 25.54
CA ALA A 386 -0.88 -4.29 24.28
C ALA A 386 -1.89 -5.44 24.39
N SER A 387 -1.53 -6.54 25.07
CA SER A 387 -2.46 -7.65 25.33
C SER A 387 -3.64 -7.25 26.20
N ARG A 388 -3.43 -6.41 27.23
CA ARG A 388 -4.50 -5.86 28.07
C ARG A 388 -5.48 -5.03 27.24
N ILE A 389 -4.98 -4.18 26.35
CA ILE A 389 -5.81 -3.39 25.42
C ILE A 389 -6.60 -4.30 24.49
N ARG A 390 -5.94 -5.28 23.87
CA ARG A 390 -6.59 -6.24 22.96
C ARG A 390 -7.67 -7.06 23.66
N ASN A 391 -7.41 -7.54 24.88
CA ASN A 391 -8.37 -8.32 25.65
C ASN A 391 -9.57 -7.46 26.05
N ALA A 392 -9.36 -6.20 26.46
CA ALA A 392 -10.46 -5.27 26.72
C ALA A 392 -11.31 -4.99 25.47
N ILE A 393 -10.71 -4.86 24.29
CA ILE A 393 -11.46 -4.72 23.02
C ILE A 393 -12.31 -5.96 22.73
N LYS A 394 -11.75 -7.17 22.93
CA LYS A 394 -12.50 -8.42 22.73
C LYS A 394 -13.66 -8.56 23.73
N GLU A 395 -13.42 -8.16 24.97
CA GLU A 395 -14.36 -8.35 26.08
C GLU A 395 -15.46 -7.30 26.10
N LEU A 396 -15.11 -6.02 25.97
CA LEU A 396 -16.02 -4.89 26.09
C LEU A 396 -16.59 -4.43 24.74
N GLY A 397 -16.04 -4.91 23.63
CA GLY A 397 -16.48 -4.59 22.27
C GLY A 397 -17.60 -5.49 21.73
N THR A 398 -18.20 -6.33 22.56
CA THR A 398 -19.35 -7.20 22.19
C THR A 398 -20.65 -6.41 22.19
N ALA A 399 -21.66 -6.85 21.41
CA ALA A 399 -22.96 -6.18 21.35
C ALA A 399 -23.62 -5.98 22.73
N PRO A 400 -23.67 -6.99 23.62
CA PRO A 400 -24.24 -6.81 24.96
C PRO A 400 -23.47 -5.82 25.84
N GLN A 401 -22.13 -5.81 25.78
CA GLN A 401 -21.32 -4.88 26.58
C GLN A 401 -21.41 -3.44 26.08
N VAL A 402 -21.48 -3.20 24.75
CA VAL A 402 -21.65 -1.84 24.23
C VAL A 402 -23.06 -1.31 24.55
N GLU A 403 -24.09 -2.15 24.51
CA GLU A 403 -25.45 -1.80 24.95
C GLU A 403 -25.45 -1.46 26.46
N ALA A 404 -24.76 -2.24 27.29
CA ALA A 404 -24.63 -1.98 28.71
C ALA A 404 -23.88 -0.67 29.01
N ALA A 405 -22.84 -0.34 28.23
CA ALA A 405 -22.14 0.94 28.33
C ALA A 405 -23.06 2.12 27.95
N ALA A 406 -23.86 1.97 26.89
CA ALA A 406 -24.83 2.97 26.48
C ALA A 406 -25.94 3.17 27.53
N ALA A 407 -26.37 2.10 28.21
CA ALA A 407 -27.31 2.19 29.33
C ALA A 407 -26.75 3.03 30.49
N LEU A 408 -25.44 2.94 30.78
CA LEU A 408 -24.77 3.81 31.76
C LEU A 408 -24.81 5.28 31.32
N VAL A 409 -24.54 5.58 30.04
CA VAL A 409 -24.68 6.95 29.50
C VAL A 409 -26.11 7.48 29.68
N ARG A 410 -27.13 6.66 29.40
CA ARG A 410 -28.54 7.05 29.58
C ARG A 410 -28.94 7.30 31.03
N SER A 411 -28.41 6.50 31.95
CA SER A 411 -28.66 6.68 33.38
C SER A 411 -28.11 8.01 33.93
N ASN A 412 -27.14 8.60 33.23
CA ASN A 412 -26.59 9.89 33.55
C ASN A 412 -27.42 11.01 32.91
N LYS A 413 -28.04 11.86 33.74
CA LYS A 413 -28.85 13.00 33.25
C LYS A 413 -28.08 13.95 32.33
N MET A 414 -26.75 14.03 32.46
CA MET A 414 -25.89 14.88 31.63
C MET A 414 -25.43 14.19 30.34
N LYS A 415 -25.81 12.92 30.10
CA LYS A 415 -25.34 12.09 28.98
C LYS A 415 -23.82 12.04 28.83
N LEU A 416 -23.06 12.19 29.93
CA LEU A 416 -21.61 12.06 29.89
C LEU A 416 -21.22 10.58 29.79
N PRO A 417 -20.11 10.26 29.09
CA PRO A 417 -19.53 8.92 29.13
C PRO A 417 -19.26 8.48 30.59
N PRO A 418 -19.44 7.19 30.92
CA PRO A 418 -19.08 6.67 32.23
C PRO A 418 -17.56 6.76 32.44
N PHE A 419 -17.15 7.15 33.66
CA PHE A 419 -15.75 7.18 34.08
C PHE A 419 -15.47 6.00 35.02
N PHE A 420 -14.36 5.31 34.79
CA PHE A 420 -13.95 4.13 35.56
C PHE A 420 -12.61 4.40 36.26
N GLY A 421 -12.43 3.84 37.46
CA GLY A 421 -11.23 4.02 38.26
C GLY A 421 -11.53 4.73 39.59
N ASP A 422 -10.65 5.62 40.00
CA ASP A 422 -10.76 6.35 41.26
C ASP A 422 -10.17 7.76 41.18
N LYS A 423 -10.26 8.52 42.28
CA LYS A 423 -9.83 9.92 42.33
C LYS A 423 -8.35 10.17 42.05
N SER A 424 -7.50 9.14 42.16
CA SER A 424 -6.04 9.21 41.94
C SER A 424 -5.62 8.83 40.52
N MET A 425 -6.58 8.50 39.64
CA MET A 425 -6.27 7.91 38.35
C MET A 425 -5.50 8.86 37.42
N HIS A 426 -4.55 8.28 36.68
CA HIS A 426 -3.92 8.89 35.52
C HIS A 426 -4.61 8.34 34.26
N MET A 427 -5.24 9.22 33.50
CA MET A 427 -6.12 8.86 32.39
C MET A 427 -5.50 9.27 31.06
N ILE A 428 -5.35 8.32 30.13
CA ILE A 428 -4.86 8.59 28.76
C ILE A 428 -5.94 8.20 27.78
N THR A 429 -6.28 9.12 26.88
CA THR A 429 -7.31 8.90 25.85
C THR A 429 -6.66 8.74 24.48
N TYR A 430 -7.00 7.65 23.78
CA TYR A 430 -6.53 7.34 22.45
C TYR A 430 -7.67 7.43 21.43
N SER A 431 -7.37 8.01 20.27
CA SER A 431 -8.24 7.95 19.09
C SER A 431 -7.48 7.32 17.94
N ASN A 432 -7.87 6.12 17.52
CA ASN A 432 -7.22 5.41 16.42
C ASN A 432 -8.04 5.52 15.13
N TRP A 433 -7.51 6.26 14.16
CA TRP A 433 -8.14 6.49 12.86
C TRP A 433 -7.60 5.58 11.76
N THR A 434 -6.63 4.69 12.04
CA THR A 434 -5.93 3.90 11.01
C THR A 434 -6.89 3.06 10.16
N LYS A 435 -7.93 2.48 10.78
CA LYS A 435 -8.95 1.68 10.07
C LYS A 435 -9.77 2.47 9.04
N THR A 436 -9.84 3.79 9.16
CA THR A 436 -10.58 4.63 8.21
C THR A 436 -9.82 4.82 6.90
N ASN A 437 -8.50 4.52 6.85
CA ASN A 437 -7.68 4.60 5.63
C ASN A 437 -7.85 5.92 4.88
N LEU A 438 -7.82 7.07 5.57
CA LEU A 438 -8.16 8.39 4.98
C LEU A 438 -7.18 8.87 3.91
N PHE A 439 -5.95 8.36 3.91
CA PHE A 439 -5.03 8.60 2.80
C PHE A 439 -5.49 7.86 1.53
N SER A 440 -6.58 7.07 1.62
CA SER A 440 -7.45 6.38 0.64
C SER A 440 -7.55 6.96 -0.75
N VAL A 441 -7.73 8.26 -0.72
CA VAL A 441 -8.74 8.91 -1.52
C VAL A 441 -8.12 9.44 -2.79
N ASP A 442 -8.80 9.23 -3.92
CA ASP A 442 -8.29 9.59 -5.24
C ASP A 442 -9.00 10.83 -5.77
N PHE A 443 -8.35 11.99 -5.62
CA PHE A 443 -8.81 13.28 -6.11
C PHE A 443 -8.27 13.59 -7.52
N SER A 444 -7.72 12.61 -8.23
CA SER A 444 -7.08 12.81 -9.54
C SER A 444 -8.00 13.40 -10.61
N SER A 445 -9.32 13.19 -10.48
CA SER A 445 -10.33 13.79 -11.36
C SER A 445 -10.43 15.31 -11.23
N ALA A 446 -9.92 15.88 -10.13
CA ALA A 446 -9.90 17.32 -9.89
C ALA A 446 -8.60 18.02 -10.34
N ILE A 447 -7.60 17.33 -10.92
CA ILE A 447 -6.31 17.96 -11.27
C ILE A 447 -6.48 18.99 -12.41
N LYS A 448 -5.94 20.21 -12.22
CA LYS A 448 -5.93 21.28 -13.24
C LYS A 448 -4.96 20.93 -14.38
N GLY A 449 -5.49 20.92 -15.60
CA GLY A 449 -4.72 20.70 -16.83
C GLY A 449 -4.42 19.21 -17.09
N LYS A 450 -4.73 18.72 -18.30
CA LYS A 450 -4.17 17.47 -18.80
C LYS A 450 -2.69 17.69 -19.09
N ALA A 451 -1.84 17.71 -18.05
CA ALA A 451 -0.41 17.72 -18.25
C ALA A 451 0.00 16.40 -18.94
N VAL A 452 0.39 16.51 -20.22
CA VAL A 452 1.00 15.43 -21.04
C VAL A 452 2.47 15.18 -20.61
N GLY A 453 2.88 15.67 -19.44
CA GLY A 453 4.22 15.45 -18.86
C GLY A 453 4.19 14.43 -17.72
N ASN A 454 4.92 13.33 -17.90
CA ASN A 454 5.25 12.27 -16.94
C ASN A 454 4.15 11.81 -15.97
N LYS A 455 3.42 10.77 -16.39
CA LYS A 455 2.54 9.90 -15.58
C LYS A 455 3.25 9.16 -14.40
N GLU A 456 4.49 9.52 -14.04
CA GLU A 456 5.30 8.81 -13.03
C GLU A 456 5.01 9.25 -11.58
N ARG A 457 4.16 10.25 -11.35
CA ARG A 457 3.75 10.65 -9.99
C ARG A 457 2.24 10.82 -9.93
N ARG A 458 1.52 9.76 -9.54
CA ARG A 458 0.12 9.88 -9.12
C ARG A 458 -0.13 9.04 -7.87
N GLY A 459 -0.68 9.72 -6.86
CA GLY A 459 -1.53 9.22 -5.78
C GLY A 459 -1.37 7.76 -5.37
N ARG A 460 -0.59 7.55 -4.30
CA ARG A 460 -0.28 6.27 -3.62
C ARG A 460 0.72 5.37 -4.37
N PRO A 461 1.66 4.73 -3.66
CA PRO A 461 2.64 3.85 -4.27
C PRO A 461 2.01 2.49 -4.60
N LEU A 462 0.88 2.45 -5.32
CA LEU A 462 0.26 1.19 -5.73
C LEU A 462 1.21 0.40 -6.63
N ALA A 463 1.93 1.08 -7.52
CA ALA A 463 3.00 0.48 -8.31
C ALA A 463 4.14 -0.04 -7.43
N ALA A 464 4.62 0.74 -6.45
CA ALA A 464 5.72 0.31 -5.58
C ALA A 464 5.29 -0.80 -4.61
N LEU A 465 4.06 -0.77 -4.11
CA LEU A 465 3.48 -1.83 -3.29
C LEU A 465 3.31 -3.10 -4.10
N ALA A 466 2.77 -3.01 -5.33
CA ALA A 466 2.67 -4.15 -6.24
C ALA A 466 4.05 -4.74 -6.54
N SER A 467 5.05 -3.89 -6.84
CA SER A 467 6.43 -4.30 -7.07
C SER A 467 7.07 -4.95 -5.84
N VAL A 468 6.88 -4.38 -4.66
CA VAL A 468 7.42 -4.95 -3.41
C VAL A 468 6.76 -6.29 -3.12
N LEU A 469 5.44 -6.41 -3.27
CA LEU A 469 4.72 -7.68 -3.08
C LEU A 469 5.18 -8.74 -4.09
N SER A 470 5.38 -8.39 -5.36
CA SER A 470 5.92 -9.32 -6.35
C SER A 470 7.38 -9.69 -6.10
N ILE A 471 8.19 -8.80 -5.53
CA ILE A 471 9.57 -9.15 -5.11
C ILE A 471 9.53 -10.05 -3.88
N LEU A 472 8.62 -9.81 -2.94
CA LEU A 472 8.44 -10.67 -1.76
C LEU A 472 7.97 -12.09 -2.14
N SER A 473 7.14 -12.25 -3.18
CA SER A 473 6.77 -13.57 -3.70
C SER A 473 7.94 -14.31 -4.35
N LEU A 474 8.98 -13.60 -4.80
CA LEU A 474 10.23 -14.20 -5.26
C LEU A 474 11.12 -14.62 -4.08
N MET A 475 11.25 -13.78 -3.06
CA MET A 475 12.11 -14.03 -1.90
C MET A 475 11.74 -15.30 -1.13
N SER A 476 10.46 -15.70 -1.13
CA SER A 476 10.00 -16.96 -0.53
C SER A 476 10.55 -18.23 -1.20
N HIS A 477 11.04 -18.14 -2.43
CA HIS A 477 11.72 -19.22 -3.14
C HIS A 477 13.21 -19.30 -2.78
N CYS A 478 13.75 -18.29 -2.08
CA CYS A 478 15.15 -18.12 -1.70
C CYS A 478 15.39 -18.41 -0.20
N LYS A 479 14.80 -19.49 0.34
CA LYS A 479 14.76 -19.79 1.78
C LYS A 479 16.13 -19.95 2.47
N ASP A 480 17.22 -20.19 1.72
CA ASP A 480 18.56 -20.44 2.27
C ASP A 480 19.47 -19.19 2.36
N LEU A 481 18.97 -17.99 2.00
CA LEU A 481 19.76 -16.74 2.07
C LEU A 481 19.76 -16.05 3.46
N GLY A 482 19.31 -16.73 4.52
CA GLY A 482 19.44 -16.30 5.91
C GLY A 482 18.11 -16.26 6.69
N ASN A 483 18.19 -16.57 7.99
CA ASN A 483 17.13 -16.84 8.98
C ASN A 483 16.10 -15.70 9.25
N GLY A 484 15.66 -14.91 8.27
CA GLY A 484 14.85 -13.71 8.49
C GLY A 484 13.37 -13.72 8.06
N TYR A 485 12.90 -14.69 7.26
CA TYR A 485 11.64 -14.52 6.50
C TYR A 485 10.65 -15.70 6.62
N SER A 486 10.53 -16.30 7.80
CA SER A 486 9.68 -17.50 8.05
C SER A 486 8.16 -17.26 8.12
N GLY A 487 7.62 -16.17 7.56
CA GLY A 487 6.20 -15.83 7.69
C GLY A 487 5.50 -15.22 6.46
N ILE A 488 6.17 -15.15 5.30
CA ILE A 488 5.60 -14.54 4.08
C ILE A 488 5.09 -15.64 3.15
N ASP A 489 3.79 -15.64 2.88
CA ASP A 489 3.18 -16.51 1.87
C ASP A 489 3.43 -15.93 0.47
N ALA A 490 4.21 -16.68 -0.32
CA ALA A 490 4.58 -16.36 -1.69
C ALA A 490 3.37 -16.09 -2.57
N ASN A 491 2.37 -16.97 -2.47
CA ASN A 491 1.21 -16.99 -3.34
C ASN A 491 0.26 -15.85 -2.98
N ASP A 492 0.10 -15.54 -1.69
CA ASP A 492 -0.67 -14.38 -1.23
C ASP A 492 -0.06 -13.06 -1.71
N CYS A 493 1.28 -12.93 -1.63
CA CYS A 493 1.98 -11.75 -2.12
C CYS A 493 1.82 -11.59 -3.64
N ALA A 494 2.00 -12.67 -4.41
CA ALA A 494 1.79 -12.67 -5.85
C ALA A 494 0.34 -12.37 -6.23
N ASN A 495 -0.64 -12.94 -5.53
CA ASN A 495 -2.07 -12.68 -5.76
C ASN A 495 -2.41 -11.19 -5.52
N LYS A 496 -1.91 -10.61 -4.44
CA LYS A 496 -2.11 -9.18 -4.13
C LYS A 496 -1.42 -8.29 -5.15
N ALA A 497 -0.20 -8.61 -5.57
CA ALA A 497 0.50 -7.89 -6.63
C ALA A 497 -0.28 -7.91 -7.96
N ARG A 498 -0.86 -9.06 -8.32
CA ARG A 498 -1.72 -9.24 -9.51
C ARG A 498 -2.98 -8.37 -9.44
N GLN A 499 -3.68 -8.38 -8.31
CA GLN A 499 -4.87 -7.54 -8.12
C GLN A 499 -4.56 -6.05 -8.28
N LEU A 500 -3.42 -5.61 -7.72
CA LEU A 500 -2.96 -4.23 -7.86
C LEU A 500 -2.56 -3.92 -9.30
N LEU A 501 -1.93 -4.84 -10.02
CA LEU A 501 -1.53 -4.66 -11.41
C LEU A 501 -2.73 -4.40 -12.34
N THR A 502 -3.88 -5.05 -12.10
CA THR A 502 -5.12 -4.81 -12.87
C THR A 502 -5.56 -3.34 -12.78
N SER A 503 -5.37 -2.70 -11.61
CA SER A 503 -5.68 -1.29 -11.40
C SER A 503 -4.66 -0.31 -12.01
N LEU A 504 -3.51 -0.82 -12.47
CA LEU A 504 -2.40 -0.05 -13.04
C LEU A 504 -2.32 -0.16 -14.58
N THR A 505 -3.32 -0.76 -15.21
CA THR A 505 -3.39 -0.93 -16.67
C THR A 505 -3.36 0.42 -17.41
N GLY A 506 -2.47 0.56 -18.40
CA GLY A 506 -2.31 1.80 -19.19
C GLY A 506 -1.33 2.84 -18.62
N HIS A 507 -0.62 2.52 -17.53
CA HIS A 507 0.44 3.34 -16.95
C HIS A 507 1.82 2.73 -17.26
N TYR A 508 2.77 3.56 -17.71
CA TYR A 508 4.16 3.16 -17.94
C TYR A 508 5.03 3.71 -16.81
N SER A 509 5.66 2.84 -16.03
CA SER A 509 6.67 3.22 -15.05
C SER A 509 7.67 2.09 -14.82
N VAL A 510 8.88 2.46 -14.40
CA VAL A 510 9.94 1.48 -14.06
C VAL A 510 9.45 0.50 -13.00
N THR A 511 8.66 0.96 -12.03
CA THR A 511 8.17 0.14 -10.92
C THR A 511 7.10 -0.87 -11.35
N ILE A 512 6.25 -0.52 -12.33
CA ILE A 512 5.31 -1.50 -12.91
C ILE A 512 6.08 -2.52 -13.74
N LEU A 513 7.14 -2.10 -14.45
CA LEU A 513 8.02 -3.01 -15.19
C LEU A 513 8.73 -4.01 -14.27
N GLU A 514 9.26 -3.55 -13.14
CA GLU A 514 9.82 -4.42 -12.10
C GLU A 514 8.79 -5.42 -11.56
N CYS A 515 7.55 -4.96 -11.34
CA CYS A 515 6.45 -5.82 -10.90
C CYS A 515 6.11 -6.91 -11.91
N LEU A 516 5.98 -6.55 -13.20
CA LEU A 516 5.70 -7.52 -14.27
C LEU A 516 6.82 -8.55 -14.41
N LEU A 517 8.08 -8.12 -14.36
CA LEU A 517 9.23 -9.03 -14.43
C LEU A 517 9.32 -9.94 -13.21
N ALA A 518 8.96 -9.44 -12.03
CA ALA A 518 8.92 -10.26 -10.83
C ALA A 518 7.79 -11.29 -10.87
N LEU A 519 6.58 -10.92 -11.33
CA LEU A 519 5.47 -11.85 -11.54
C LEU A 519 5.77 -12.87 -12.64
N TYR A 520 6.37 -12.43 -13.75
CA TYR A 520 6.88 -13.33 -14.79
C TYR A 520 7.79 -14.40 -14.19
N THR A 521 8.79 -13.97 -13.41
CA THR A 521 9.77 -14.87 -12.81
C THR A 521 9.08 -15.82 -11.82
N HIS A 522 8.16 -15.34 -10.99
CA HIS A 522 7.40 -16.16 -10.07
C HIS A 522 6.58 -17.24 -10.79
N SER A 523 5.82 -16.86 -11.83
CA SER A 523 5.03 -17.80 -12.63
C SER A 523 5.91 -18.83 -13.36
N THR A 524 7.11 -18.46 -13.82
CA THR A 524 8.04 -19.44 -14.41
C THR A 524 8.55 -20.45 -13.38
N LEU A 525 8.81 -20.02 -12.15
CA LEU A 525 9.31 -20.90 -11.07
C LEU A 525 8.25 -21.91 -10.61
N ASP A 526 6.98 -21.50 -10.60
CA ASP A 526 5.86 -22.39 -10.30
C ASP A 526 5.46 -23.29 -11.49
N GLY A 527 6.10 -23.13 -12.66
CA GLY A 527 5.78 -23.85 -13.89
C GLY A 527 4.50 -23.36 -14.59
N HIS A 528 3.95 -22.21 -14.22
CA HIS A 528 2.79 -21.58 -14.83
C HIS A 528 3.14 -20.80 -16.12
N TRP A 529 3.61 -21.50 -17.14
CA TRP A 529 4.12 -20.91 -18.40
C TRP A 529 3.09 -20.04 -19.16
N GLN A 530 1.81 -20.39 -19.10
CA GLN A 530 0.75 -19.59 -19.72
C GLN A 530 0.61 -18.22 -19.06
N GLU A 531 0.73 -18.17 -17.73
CA GLU A 531 0.67 -16.93 -16.96
C GLU A 531 1.93 -16.08 -17.17
N ALA A 532 3.11 -16.71 -17.18
CA ALA A 532 4.35 -16.05 -17.56
C ALA A 532 4.27 -15.42 -18.97
N GLY A 533 3.66 -16.14 -19.92
CA GLY A 533 3.39 -15.66 -21.27
C GLY A 533 2.43 -14.48 -21.37
N PHE A 534 1.67 -14.15 -20.31
CA PHE A 534 0.85 -12.94 -20.24
C PHE A 534 1.66 -11.71 -19.77
N TYR A 535 2.55 -11.88 -18.78
CA TYR A 535 3.33 -10.76 -18.23
C TYR A 535 4.49 -10.32 -19.14
N LEU A 536 5.15 -11.25 -19.83
CA LEU A 536 6.33 -10.95 -20.62
C LEU A 536 6.08 -9.96 -21.79
N PRO A 537 4.99 -10.09 -22.58
CA PRO A 537 4.68 -9.10 -23.62
C PRO A 537 4.42 -7.70 -23.07
N LEU A 538 3.76 -7.62 -21.91
CA LEU A 538 3.51 -6.34 -21.22
C LEU A 538 4.82 -5.70 -20.76
N ALA A 539 5.75 -6.49 -20.22
CA ALA A 539 7.08 -6.04 -19.82
C ALA A 539 7.89 -5.54 -21.04
N CYS A 540 7.90 -6.30 -22.14
CA CYS A 540 8.60 -5.94 -23.38
C CYS A 540 8.06 -4.65 -24.01
N SER A 541 6.73 -4.49 -24.02
CA SER A 541 6.08 -3.26 -24.48
C SER A 541 6.45 -2.07 -23.59
N MET A 542 6.41 -2.25 -22.27
CA MET A 542 6.68 -1.17 -21.32
C MET A 542 8.15 -0.76 -21.27
N VAL A 543 9.11 -1.70 -21.35
CA VAL A 543 10.53 -1.33 -21.42
C VAL A 543 10.85 -0.56 -22.70
N SER A 544 10.15 -0.90 -23.80
CA SER A 544 10.25 -0.15 -25.05
C SER A 544 9.66 1.25 -24.92
N ALA A 545 8.45 1.37 -24.35
CA ALA A 545 7.79 2.66 -24.10
C ALA A 545 8.58 3.59 -23.16
N LEU A 546 9.33 3.03 -22.21
CA LEU A 546 10.20 3.78 -21.31
C LEU A 546 11.57 4.16 -21.93
N GLY A 547 11.88 3.66 -23.13
CA GLY A 547 13.12 3.96 -23.85
C GLY A 547 14.33 3.09 -23.50
N GLY A 548 14.14 1.94 -22.81
CA GLY A 548 15.24 1.03 -22.45
C GLY A 548 15.93 0.33 -23.63
N HIS A 549 15.24 0.29 -24.78
CA HIS A 549 15.68 -0.36 -26.01
C HIS A 549 16.74 0.44 -26.81
N THR A 550 17.08 1.68 -26.41
CA THR A 550 18.06 2.53 -27.11
C THR A 550 19.23 2.92 -26.19
N SER A 551 20.50 2.81 -26.64
CA SER A 551 21.67 3.24 -25.83
C SER A 551 22.07 4.70 -26.03
N ALA A 552 21.34 5.49 -26.82
CA ALA A 552 21.72 6.84 -27.29
C ALA A 552 21.93 7.92 -26.21
N SER A 553 21.81 7.61 -24.91
CA SER A 553 22.07 8.53 -23.81
C SER A 553 23.46 8.38 -23.16
N GLN A 554 24.34 7.49 -23.65
CA GLN A 554 25.68 7.29 -23.05
C GLN A 554 26.77 8.24 -23.56
N ASN A 555 26.47 9.14 -24.50
CA ASN A 555 27.47 10.04 -25.12
C ASN A 555 27.69 11.38 -24.40
N THR A 556 27.03 11.64 -23.27
CA THR A 556 27.42 12.73 -22.37
C THR A 556 28.36 12.15 -21.30
N PRO A 557 29.59 12.66 -21.14
CA PRO A 557 30.48 12.26 -20.06
C PRO A 557 29.90 12.77 -18.74
N ASP A 558 28.97 12.01 -18.17
CA ASP A 558 28.36 12.26 -16.87
C ASP A 558 28.85 11.18 -15.92
N ASP A 559 29.38 11.60 -14.77
CA ASP A 559 30.30 10.87 -13.88
C ASP A 559 29.65 9.71 -13.09
N GLY A 560 28.60 9.07 -13.62
CA GLY A 560 27.88 7.95 -12.97
C GLY A 560 27.19 8.27 -11.63
N THR A 561 27.41 9.46 -11.09
CA THR A 561 27.00 9.90 -9.76
C THR A 561 25.61 10.52 -9.73
N THR A 562 25.06 10.95 -10.87
CA THR A 562 23.71 11.54 -10.94
C THR A 562 22.61 10.46 -10.87
N LEU A 563 21.52 10.76 -10.14
CA LEU A 563 20.34 9.88 -10.02
C LEU A 563 19.73 9.53 -11.40
N SER A 564 19.86 10.43 -12.37
CA SER A 564 19.37 10.21 -13.74
C SER A 564 20.18 9.14 -14.48
N ALA A 565 21.51 9.11 -14.32
CA ALA A 565 22.38 8.10 -14.92
C ALA A 565 22.09 6.71 -14.34
N LYS A 566 21.93 6.60 -13.02
CA LYS A 566 21.55 5.35 -12.35
C LYS A 566 20.19 4.82 -12.82
N LYS A 567 19.19 5.71 -13.01
CA LYS A 567 17.88 5.33 -13.55
C LYS A 567 17.98 4.80 -14.98
N ARG A 568 18.80 5.42 -15.84
CA ARG A 568 19.04 4.97 -17.22
C ARG A 568 19.74 3.61 -17.26
N LEU A 569 20.78 3.42 -16.45
CA LEU A 569 21.50 2.15 -16.34
C LEU A 569 20.56 1.03 -15.87
N HIS A 570 19.75 1.29 -14.84
CA HIS A 570 18.77 0.34 -14.33
C HIS A 570 17.75 -0.06 -15.39
N LEU A 571 17.17 0.92 -16.10
CA LEU A 571 16.24 0.65 -17.18
C LEU A 571 16.88 -0.17 -18.32
N ARG A 572 18.16 0.06 -18.60
CA ARG A 572 18.93 -0.72 -19.58
C ARG A 572 19.15 -2.17 -19.12
N ASN A 573 19.36 -2.39 -17.82
CA ASN A 573 19.44 -3.74 -17.26
C ASN A 573 18.08 -4.47 -17.34
N LEU A 574 16.97 -3.76 -17.06
CA LEU A 574 15.62 -4.33 -17.22
C LEU A 574 15.32 -4.69 -18.69
N PHE A 575 15.83 -3.91 -19.66
CA PHE A 575 15.76 -4.26 -21.08
C PHE A 575 16.47 -5.59 -21.37
N TRP A 576 17.69 -5.77 -20.89
CA TRP A 576 18.42 -7.03 -21.11
C TRP A 576 17.74 -8.24 -20.46
N ILE A 577 17.12 -8.07 -19.29
CA ILE A 577 16.28 -9.11 -18.67
C ILE A 577 15.10 -9.46 -19.58
N CYS A 578 14.38 -8.45 -20.11
CA CYS A 578 13.29 -8.69 -21.05
C CYS A 578 13.78 -9.38 -22.33
N TYR A 579 14.93 -8.96 -22.87
CA TYR A 579 15.48 -9.49 -24.12
C TYR A 579 15.86 -10.97 -23.98
N VAL A 580 16.55 -11.36 -22.91
CA VAL A 580 16.89 -12.77 -22.63
C VAL A 580 15.62 -13.60 -22.45
N ALA A 581 14.70 -13.14 -21.58
CA ALA A 581 13.45 -13.84 -21.28
C ALA A 581 12.58 -14.04 -22.53
N ASP A 582 12.53 -13.05 -23.43
CA ASP A 582 11.83 -13.13 -24.72
C ASP A 582 12.36 -14.27 -25.59
N LYS A 583 13.69 -14.43 -25.73
CA LYS A 583 14.27 -15.51 -26.56
C LYS A 583 14.07 -16.87 -25.94
N ASP A 584 14.22 -16.98 -24.62
CA ASP A 584 13.98 -18.24 -23.91
C ASP A 584 12.52 -18.67 -24.03
N MET A 585 11.58 -17.74 -23.86
CA MET A 585 10.15 -18.01 -24.02
C MET A 585 9.78 -18.35 -25.47
N ALA A 586 10.41 -17.69 -26.46
CA ALA A 586 10.18 -17.96 -27.87
C ALA A 586 10.61 -19.38 -28.26
N LEU A 587 11.82 -19.81 -27.88
CA LEU A 587 12.30 -21.18 -28.14
C LEU A 587 11.44 -22.23 -27.43
N ARG A 588 11.02 -21.95 -26.20
CA ARG A 588 10.20 -22.86 -25.39
C ARG A 588 8.77 -23.02 -25.93
N THR A 589 8.13 -21.93 -26.32
CA THR A 589 6.70 -21.94 -26.72
C THR A 589 6.49 -22.02 -28.23
N GLY A 590 7.56 -21.90 -29.02
CA GLY A 590 7.50 -21.80 -30.47
C GLY A 590 6.93 -20.47 -30.98
N ARG A 591 6.61 -19.52 -30.10
CA ARG A 591 6.09 -18.19 -30.49
C ARG A 591 7.22 -17.29 -30.99
N PRO A 592 6.94 -16.35 -31.90
CA PRO A 592 7.95 -15.43 -32.39
C PRO A 592 8.45 -14.51 -31.28
N PRO A 593 9.76 -14.20 -31.26
CA PRO A 593 10.32 -13.26 -30.29
C PRO A 593 9.75 -11.84 -30.51
N LEU A 594 9.48 -11.13 -29.42
CA LEU A 594 8.88 -9.81 -29.40
C LEU A 594 9.88 -8.67 -29.60
N LEU A 595 11.08 -8.79 -29.01
CA LEU A 595 12.10 -7.73 -29.03
C LEU A 595 13.14 -8.02 -30.11
N SER A 596 12.91 -7.57 -31.34
CA SER A 596 13.88 -7.82 -32.42
C SER A 596 15.10 -6.89 -32.35
N ALA A 597 16.28 -7.43 -32.64
CA ALA A 597 17.52 -6.69 -32.82
C ALA A 597 17.47 -5.65 -33.96
N VAL A 598 16.48 -5.73 -34.87
CA VAL A 598 16.27 -4.71 -35.92
C VAL A 598 15.77 -3.39 -35.33
N PHE A 599 14.98 -3.44 -34.25
CA PHE A 599 14.35 -2.27 -33.63
C PHE A 599 14.95 -1.91 -32.28
N CYS A 600 15.81 -2.77 -31.74
CA CYS A 600 16.45 -2.58 -30.44
C CYS A 600 17.96 -2.42 -30.62
N ASP A 601 18.54 -1.49 -29.86
CA ASP A 601 19.99 -1.46 -29.68
C ASP A 601 20.40 -2.63 -28.78
N VAL A 602 21.13 -3.58 -29.35
CA VAL A 602 21.63 -4.78 -28.67
C VAL A 602 23.15 -4.74 -28.46
N SER A 603 23.74 -3.55 -28.32
CA SER A 603 25.15 -3.39 -27.99
C SER A 603 25.48 -3.99 -26.60
N ILE A 604 26.29 -5.05 -26.57
CA ILE A 604 26.65 -5.74 -25.32
C ILE A 604 27.39 -4.78 -24.37
N PRO A 605 27.06 -4.74 -23.07
CA PRO A 605 27.76 -3.92 -22.09
C PRO A 605 29.27 -4.23 -22.02
N LYS A 606 30.11 -3.20 -21.87
CA LYS A 606 31.58 -3.35 -21.83
C LYS A 606 32.07 -4.25 -20.70
N ASP A 607 31.33 -4.32 -19.60
CA ASP A 607 31.68 -5.11 -18.41
C ASP A 607 31.15 -6.55 -18.43
N HIS A 608 30.57 -7.02 -19.55
CA HIS A 608 29.99 -8.36 -19.67
C HIS A 608 30.94 -9.48 -19.24
N GLY A 609 32.23 -9.38 -19.59
CA GLY A 609 33.25 -10.38 -19.20
C GLY A 609 33.56 -10.43 -17.71
N GLN A 610 33.29 -9.36 -16.95
CA GLN A 610 33.57 -9.30 -15.50
C GLN A 610 32.60 -10.18 -14.70
N HIS A 611 31.45 -10.54 -15.27
CA HIS A 611 30.46 -11.40 -14.64
C HIS A 611 31.05 -12.77 -14.22
N TYR A 612 31.90 -13.36 -15.05
CA TYR A 612 32.58 -14.63 -14.74
C TYR A 612 33.70 -14.47 -13.70
N ALA A 613 34.28 -13.28 -13.59
CA ALA A 613 35.30 -12.96 -12.57
C ALA A 613 34.68 -12.72 -11.18
N TYR A 614 33.52 -12.07 -11.13
CA TYR A 614 32.74 -11.81 -9.92
C TYR A 614 32.21 -13.08 -9.24
N LEU A 615 31.79 -14.08 -10.02
CA LEU A 615 31.35 -15.37 -9.49
C LEU A 615 32.46 -16.15 -8.76
N ARG A 616 33.73 -15.81 -8.99
CA ARG A 616 34.90 -16.40 -8.31
C ARG A 616 35.21 -15.77 -6.94
N SER A 617 34.66 -14.58 -6.61
CA SER A 617 35.15 -13.74 -5.50
C SER A 617 34.34 -13.83 -4.19
N PHE A 618 33.35 -14.70 -4.09
CA PHE A 618 32.38 -14.74 -2.97
C PHE A 618 32.81 -15.54 -1.72
N ASP A 619 34.06 -15.98 -1.63
CA ASP A 619 34.61 -16.55 -0.38
C ASP A 619 34.96 -15.48 0.67
N GLU A 620 34.89 -14.19 0.33
CA GLU A 620 35.12 -13.08 1.26
C GLU A 620 33.80 -12.49 1.80
N PRO A 621 33.76 -12.04 3.07
CA PRO A 621 32.55 -11.50 3.70
C PRO A 621 31.97 -10.32 2.92
N VAL A 622 30.63 -10.27 2.90
CA VAL A 622 29.76 -9.35 2.13
C VAL A 622 30.16 -7.86 2.25
N ASP A 623 30.83 -7.48 3.33
CA ASP A 623 31.27 -6.11 3.59
C ASP A 623 32.35 -5.58 2.62
N ARG A 624 33.08 -6.43 1.88
CA ARG A 624 34.09 -5.98 0.89
C ARG A 624 33.60 -5.83 -0.55
N LEU A 625 32.43 -6.36 -0.89
CA LEU A 625 31.83 -6.22 -2.23
C LEU A 625 31.34 -4.79 -2.53
N ILE A 626 31.33 -3.93 -1.52
CA ILE A 626 30.94 -2.51 -1.61
C ILE A 626 32.14 -1.62 -2.01
N LEU A 627 33.37 -2.15 -2.04
CA LEU A 627 34.60 -1.34 -2.12
C LEU A 627 35.44 -1.45 -3.41
N VAL A 628 34.95 -2.12 -4.45
CA VAL A 628 35.58 -2.05 -5.79
C VAL A 628 34.78 -1.09 -6.67
N GLY A 629 35.01 0.20 -6.48
CA GLY A 629 35.07 1.24 -7.53
C GLY A 629 33.86 1.60 -8.39
N ASP A 630 32.94 0.70 -8.77
CA ASP A 630 31.92 1.01 -9.78
C ASP A 630 30.68 0.10 -9.72
N GLY A 631 29.89 0.21 -8.64
CA GLY A 631 28.54 -0.40 -8.54
C GLY A 631 28.45 -1.94 -8.61
N PRO A 632 27.26 -2.52 -8.32
CA PRO A 632 27.06 -3.96 -8.46
C PRO A 632 26.94 -4.36 -9.94
N VAL A 633 27.79 -5.28 -10.39
CA VAL A 633 27.69 -5.88 -11.74
C VAL A 633 26.35 -6.61 -11.89
N PRO A 634 25.53 -6.31 -12.91
CA PRO A 634 24.22 -6.94 -13.08
C PRO A 634 24.37 -8.44 -13.39
N HIS A 635 23.54 -9.26 -12.75
CA HIS A 635 23.44 -10.69 -13.01
C HIS A 635 22.22 -10.98 -13.89
N PHE A 636 22.43 -11.59 -15.06
CA PHE A 636 21.36 -12.00 -15.98
C PHE A 636 21.17 -13.52 -15.92
N SER A 637 19.92 -13.99 -16.04
CA SER A 637 19.59 -15.42 -15.98
C SER A 637 20.25 -16.23 -17.09
N GLY A 638 20.36 -15.65 -18.30
CA GLY A 638 21.02 -16.25 -19.47
C GLY A 638 22.26 -15.49 -19.93
N ASP A 639 22.84 -15.90 -21.05
CA ASP A 639 23.97 -15.20 -21.69
C ASP A 639 23.47 -14.23 -22.79
N LEU A 640 24.01 -13.01 -22.81
CA LEU A 640 23.53 -11.97 -23.73
C LEU A 640 23.92 -12.26 -25.18
N VAL A 641 25.14 -12.77 -25.40
CA VAL A 641 25.63 -13.15 -26.74
C VAL A 641 24.82 -14.31 -27.25
N LEU A 642 24.62 -15.34 -26.42
CA LEU A 642 23.82 -16.49 -26.82
C LEU A 642 22.38 -16.10 -27.13
N SER A 643 21.79 -15.16 -26.40
CA SER A 643 20.42 -14.68 -26.67
C SER A 643 20.28 -14.05 -28.06
N GLN A 644 21.31 -13.34 -28.53
CA GLN A 644 21.34 -12.84 -29.92
C GLN A 644 21.38 -14.01 -30.92
N THR A 645 22.16 -15.06 -30.63
CA THR A 645 22.18 -16.29 -31.44
C THR A 645 20.82 -16.98 -31.43
N LYS A 646 20.13 -17.07 -30.28
CA LYS A 646 18.77 -17.63 -30.15
C LYS A 646 17.76 -16.89 -31.05
N GLU A 647 17.86 -15.55 -31.14
CA GLU A 647 17.03 -14.78 -32.08
C GLU A 647 17.30 -15.16 -33.54
N LYS A 648 18.57 -15.31 -33.92
CA LYS A 648 18.95 -15.73 -35.27
C LYS A 648 18.50 -17.15 -35.60
N VAL A 649 18.63 -18.08 -34.66
CA VAL A 649 18.11 -19.46 -34.81
C VAL A 649 16.63 -19.44 -35.14
N TYR A 650 15.84 -18.68 -34.37
CA TYR A 650 14.40 -18.54 -34.62
C TYR A 650 14.13 -17.93 -36.00
N ARG A 651 14.83 -16.84 -36.34
CA ARG A 651 14.66 -16.12 -37.62
C ARG A 651 15.03 -16.97 -38.84
N LEU A 652 16.13 -17.73 -38.79
CA LEU A 652 16.65 -18.49 -39.94
C LEU A 652 15.97 -19.85 -40.14
N LEU A 653 15.50 -20.48 -39.06
CA LEU A 653 14.99 -21.87 -39.13
C LEU A 653 13.48 -22.00 -38.85
N TYR A 654 12.86 -21.01 -38.19
CA TYR A 654 11.47 -21.11 -37.71
C TYR A 654 10.57 -19.93 -38.12
N SER A 655 11.11 -18.91 -38.80
CA SER A 655 10.28 -17.92 -39.49
C SER A 655 9.53 -18.55 -40.66
N LEU A 656 8.52 -17.87 -41.19
CA LEU A 656 7.83 -18.30 -42.41
C LEU A 656 8.83 -18.56 -43.55
N ASP A 657 9.72 -17.60 -43.79
CA ASP A 657 10.78 -17.70 -44.82
C ASP A 657 11.75 -18.86 -44.55
N GLY A 658 12.08 -19.11 -43.28
CA GLY A 658 12.95 -20.23 -42.88
C GLY A 658 12.27 -21.59 -42.99
N SER A 659 10.95 -21.64 -42.79
CA SER A 659 10.15 -22.86 -42.90
C SER A 659 9.86 -23.27 -44.35
N GLU A 660 9.89 -22.33 -45.28
CA GLU A 660 9.71 -22.55 -46.72
C GLU A 660 11.05 -22.64 -47.49
N ALA A 661 12.19 -22.56 -46.77
CA ALA A 661 13.52 -22.60 -47.37
C ALA A 661 13.83 -23.97 -47.99
N LYS A 662 14.48 -23.99 -49.15
CA LYS A 662 14.95 -25.23 -49.80
C LYS A 662 16.03 -25.91 -48.96
N ASP A 663 16.13 -27.25 -49.05
CA ASP A 663 17.05 -28.09 -48.26
C ASP A 663 18.50 -27.59 -48.24
N THR A 664 19.01 -27.11 -49.38
CA THR A 664 20.37 -26.56 -49.49
C THR A 664 20.56 -25.26 -48.70
N THR A 665 19.54 -24.39 -48.65
CA THR A 665 19.57 -23.14 -47.88
C THR A 665 19.45 -23.41 -46.38
N LEU A 666 18.62 -24.40 -45.99
CA LEU A 666 18.50 -24.81 -44.60
C LEU A 666 19.83 -25.34 -44.04
N LEU A 667 20.52 -26.22 -44.79
CA LEU A 667 21.82 -26.75 -44.36
C LEU A 667 22.90 -25.66 -44.26
N LEU A 668 22.85 -24.65 -45.14
CA LEU A 668 23.72 -23.48 -45.01
C LEU A 668 23.42 -22.69 -43.73
N HIS A 669 22.14 -22.47 -43.41
CA HIS A 669 21.74 -21.82 -42.16
C HIS A 669 22.16 -22.62 -40.92
N ILE A 670 21.99 -23.95 -40.93
CA ILE A 670 22.44 -24.82 -39.82
C ILE A 670 23.94 -24.67 -39.60
N ARG A 671 24.74 -24.73 -40.67
CA ARG A 671 26.19 -24.57 -40.58
C ARG A 671 26.61 -23.18 -40.07
N GLU A 672 25.95 -22.11 -40.55
CA GLU A 672 26.18 -20.75 -40.06
C GLU A 672 25.90 -20.66 -38.55
N LEU A 673 24.82 -21.27 -38.09
CA LEU A 673 24.43 -21.31 -36.69
C LEU A 673 25.40 -22.14 -35.85
N ASP A 674 25.89 -23.27 -36.34
CA ASP A 674 26.91 -24.08 -35.67
C ASP A 674 28.21 -23.27 -35.46
N GLU A 675 28.65 -22.54 -36.47
CA GLU A 675 29.83 -21.66 -36.37
C GLU A 675 29.61 -20.52 -35.37
N GLU A 676 28.39 -19.98 -35.24
CA GLU A 676 28.04 -18.98 -34.23
C GLU A 676 27.99 -19.53 -32.81
N ILE A 677 27.39 -20.71 -32.63
CA ILE A 677 27.30 -21.40 -31.34
C ILE A 677 28.72 -21.78 -30.88
N GLU A 678 29.58 -22.27 -31.77
CA GLU A 678 30.95 -22.62 -31.44
C GLU A 678 31.79 -21.38 -31.07
N ARG A 679 31.65 -20.27 -31.83
CA ARG A 679 32.30 -18.99 -31.47
C ARG A 679 31.89 -18.50 -30.09
N TRP A 680 30.59 -18.57 -29.78
CA TRP A 680 30.09 -18.25 -28.45
C TRP A 680 30.70 -19.17 -27.39
N ARG A 681 30.67 -20.49 -27.61
CA ARG A 681 31.21 -21.50 -26.68
C ARG A 681 32.69 -21.26 -26.37
N LEU A 682 33.49 -20.90 -27.37
CA LEU A 682 34.91 -20.59 -27.22
C LEU A 682 35.16 -19.25 -26.50
N SER A 683 34.20 -18.32 -26.53
CA SER A 683 34.28 -17.07 -25.75
C SER A 683 34.09 -17.28 -24.24
N ILE A 684 33.45 -18.39 -23.84
CA ILE A 684 33.23 -18.74 -22.43
C ILE A 684 34.55 -19.25 -21.81
N PRO A 685 34.92 -18.79 -20.59
CA PRO A 685 36.08 -19.29 -19.86
C PRO A 685 36.03 -20.82 -19.67
N LEU A 686 37.20 -21.47 -19.64
CA LEU A 686 37.31 -22.93 -19.61
C LEU A 686 36.51 -23.59 -18.48
N ASP A 687 36.46 -22.98 -17.29
CA ASP A 687 35.76 -23.53 -16.12
C ASP A 687 34.23 -23.48 -16.22
N PHE A 688 33.69 -22.67 -17.15
CA PHE A 688 32.25 -22.48 -17.39
C PHE A 688 31.82 -22.99 -18.77
N ARG A 689 32.77 -23.48 -19.58
CA ARG A 689 32.55 -23.78 -20.99
C ARG A 689 31.70 -25.03 -21.16
N PRO A 690 30.58 -24.96 -21.89
CA PRO A 690 29.73 -26.12 -22.09
C PRO A 690 30.33 -27.11 -23.11
N VAL A 691 29.88 -28.36 -23.03
CA VAL A 691 30.32 -29.48 -23.88
C VAL A 691 29.15 -30.31 -24.38
N LEU A 692 29.24 -30.90 -25.57
CA LEU A 692 28.13 -31.68 -26.15
C LEU A 692 27.88 -33.00 -25.41
N SER A 693 28.95 -33.69 -25.03
CA SER A 693 28.89 -34.90 -24.23
C SER A 693 29.74 -34.70 -22.97
N ALA A 694 29.07 -34.60 -21.83
CA ALA A 694 29.74 -34.42 -20.54
C ALA A 694 29.85 -35.77 -19.82
N PRO A 695 31.07 -36.26 -19.51
CA PRO A 695 31.24 -37.42 -18.64
C PRO A 695 30.65 -37.14 -17.26
N PRO A 696 29.99 -38.13 -16.61
CA PRO A 696 29.44 -37.96 -15.26
C PRO A 696 30.48 -37.47 -14.24
N GLN A 697 31.73 -37.94 -14.33
CA GLN A 697 32.83 -37.46 -13.48
C GLN A 697 33.08 -35.96 -13.63
N THR A 698 33.06 -35.40 -14.84
CA THR A 698 33.29 -33.97 -15.08
C THR A 698 32.17 -33.12 -14.47
N LEU A 699 30.92 -33.55 -14.60
CA LEU A 699 29.76 -32.87 -14.01
C LEU A 699 29.78 -32.93 -12.47
N LEU A 700 30.28 -34.04 -11.89
CA LEU A 700 30.46 -34.20 -10.44
C LEU A 700 31.65 -33.39 -9.90
N THR A 701 32.74 -33.22 -10.66
CA THR A 701 33.83 -32.33 -10.26
C THR A 701 33.36 -30.87 -10.22
N ILE A 702 32.52 -30.47 -11.18
CA ILE A 702 31.89 -29.15 -11.18
C ILE A 702 30.96 -29.00 -9.95
N SER A 703 30.28 -30.08 -9.50
CA SER A 703 29.39 -30.07 -8.32
C SER A 703 30.08 -29.93 -6.98
N GLN A 704 31.40 -30.09 -6.94
CA GLN A 704 32.22 -29.86 -5.73
C GLN A 704 32.68 -28.40 -5.61
N VAL A 705 32.38 -27.56 -6.60
CA VAL A 705 32.73 -26.13 -6.65
C VAL A 705 31.59 -25.30 -6.01
N ASN A 706 31.88 -24.06 -5.60
CA ASN A 706 30.93 -23.10 -5.03
C ASN A 706 29.52 -23.22 -5.67
N PRO A 707 28.43 -23.37 -4.87
CA PRO A 707 27.07 -23.60 -5.37
C PRO A 707 26.62 -22.62 -6.46
N ARG A 708 27.06 -21.36 -6.41
CA ARG A 708 26.69 -20.32 -7.38
C ARG A 708 27.42 -20.49 -8.72
N GLN A 709 28.70 -20.84 -8.68
CA GLN A 709 29.48 -21.16 -9.88
C GLN A 709 28.93 -22.41 -10.55
N TYR A 710 28.69 -23.46 -9.76
CA TYR A 710 28.09 -24.70 -10.21
C TYR A 710 26.76 -24.47 -10.94
N THR A 711 25.90 -23.64 -10.34
CA THR A 711 24.60 -23.29 -10.91
C THR A 711 24.70 -22.59 -12.27
N ARG A 712 25.65 -21.65 -12.44
CA ARG A 712 25.88 -20.98 -13.73
C ARG A 712 26.44 -21.93 -14.79
N CYS A 713 27.34 -22.84 -14.43
CA CYS A 713 27.85 -23.86 -15.35
C CYS A 713 26.70 -24.75 -15.85
N PHE A 714 25.80 -25.16 -14.97
CA PHE A 714 24.62 -25.95 -15.34
C PHE A 714 23.66 -25.18 -16.25
N ALA A 715 23.38 -23.90 -15.95
CA ALA A 715 22.57 -23.06 -16.82
C ALA A 715 23.15 -23.01 -18.23
N LEU A 716 24.44 -22.64 -18.39
CA LEU A 716 25.12 -22.54 -19.68
C LEU A 716 25.17 -23.88 -20.44
N GLN A 717 25.40 -24.98 -19.72
CA GLN A 717 25.37 -26.33 -20.28
C GLN A 717 24.00 -26.68 -20.86
N LEU A 718 22.92 -26.36 -20.13
CA LEU A 718 21.57 -26.63 -20.60
C LEU A 718 21.15 -25.70 -21.74
N GLU A 719 21.53 -24.41 -21.72
CA GLU A 719 21.25 -23.51 -22.84
C GLU A 719 21.93 -23.99 -24.13
N TYR A 720 23.20 -24.41 -24.03
CA TYR A 720 23.97 -24.93 -25.15
C TYR A 720 23.32 -26.20 -25.73
N LEU A 721 23.05 -27.20 -24.89
CA LEU A 721 22.46 -28.47 -25.34
C LEU A 721 21.05 -28.29 -25.89
N HIS A 722 20.25 -27.39 -25.29
CA HIS A 722 18.93 -27.05 -25.79
C HIS A 722 19.02 -26.43 -27.17
N LEU A 723 19.94 -25.48 -27.39
CA LEU A 723 20.11 -24.84 -28.70
C LEU A 723 20.62 -25.82 -29.77
N MET A 724 21.57 -26.70 -29.43
CA MET A 724 22.02 -27.78 -30.33
C MET A 724 20.87 -28.71 -30.72
N THR A 725 20.02 -29.07 -29.75
CA THR A 725 18.82 -29.87 -30.01
C THR A 725 17.86 -29.11 -30.93
N PHE A 726 17.61 -27.83 -30.65
CA PHE A 726 16.67 -27.01 -31.41
C PHE A 726 17.12 -26.80 -32.85
N VAL A 727 18.40 -26.52 -33.09
CA VAL A 727 18.96 -26.37 -34.45
C VAL A 727 18.88 -27.70 -35.22
N HIS A 728 19.42 -28.79 -34.68
CA HIS A 728 19.54 -30.04 -35.44
C HIS A 728 18.24 -30.87 -35.52
N THR A 729 17.23 -30.60 -34.70
CA THR A 729 15.91 -31.24 -34.85
C THR A 729 15.10 -30.67 -36.03
N THR A 730 15.45 -29.50 -36.56
CA THR A 730 14.75 -28.91 -37.72
C THR A 730 14.84 -29.78 -38.97
N VAL A 731 15.95 -30.52 -39.11
CA VAL A 731 16.18 -31.48 -40.21
C VAL A 731 15.09 -32.56 -40.26
N ARG A 732 14.47 -32.90 -39.13
CA ARG A 732 13.40 -33.92 -39.04
C ARG A 732 12.12 -33.56 -39.79
N LYS A 733 11.87 -32.27 -40.03
CA LYS A 733 10.68 -31.81 -40.77
C LYS A 733 10.71 -32.28 -42.23
N TYR A 734 11.89 -32.55 -42.78
CA TYR A 734 12.11 -32.82 -44.20
C TYR A 734 12.21 -34.32 -44.52
N ASP A 735 12.60 -35.15 -43.54
CA ASP A 735 12.57 -36.62 -43.64
C ASP A 735 11.12 -37.16 -43.76
N ALA A 736 10.13 -36.38 -43.31
CA ALA A 736 8.71 -36.72 -43.42
C ALA A 736 8.10 -36.41 -44.80
N ASP A 737 8.66 -35.44 -45.54
CA ASP A 737 8.13 -34.97 -46.83
C ASP A 737 8.77 -35.69 -48.03
N ASP A 738 9.98 -36.23 -47.89
CA ASP A 738 10.75 -36.81 -49.02
C ASP A 738 10.83 -38.35 -49.02
N SER A 739 9.74 -39.03 -48.66
CA SER A 739 9.68 -40.50 -48.70
C SER A 739 9.76 -41.12 -50.12
N GLN A 740 10.09 -40.34 -51.17
CA GLN A 740 10.18 -40.83 -52.55
C GLN A 740 11.31 -40.28 -53.45
N SER A 741 12.28 -39.48 -52.97
CA SER A 741 13.38 -39.03 -53.85
C SER A 741 14.77 -39.53 -53.43
N ASP A 742 15.46 -40.19 -54.37
CA ASP A 742 16.83 -40.69 -54.27
C ASP A 742 17.80 -39.50 -54.34
N GLY A 743 17.93 -38.79 -53.22
CA GLY A 743 18.82 -37.63 -53.07
C GLY A 743 20.30 -38.03 -53.02
N PRO A 744 21.24 -37.09 -53.27
CA PRO A 744 22.68 -37.39 -53.28
C PRO A 744 23.14 -37.99 -51.95
N LEU A 745 23.90 -39.10 -51.99
CA LEU A 745 24.44 -39.84 -50.82
C LEU A 745 25.08 -38.95 -49.72
N ASP A 746 25.62 -37.78 -50.10
CA ASP A 746 26.23 -36.80 -49.20
C ASP A 746 25.20 -36.09 -48.30
N LEU A 747 24.01 -35.80 -48.83
CA LEU A 747 22.92 -35.13 -48.11
C LEU A 747 22.38 -36.00 -46.97
N HIS A 748 22.20 -37.29 -47.24
CA HIS A 748 21.77 -38.27 -46.26
C HIS A 748 22.77 -38.39 -45.10
N SER A 749 24.08 -38.29 -45.37
CA SER A 749 25.12 -38.34 -44.33
C SER A 749 25.07 -37.13 -43.37
N VAL A 750 24.81 -35.93 -43.90
CA VAL A 750 24.68 -34.69 -43.12
C VAL A 750 23.42 -34.71 -42.26
N ILE A 751 22.33 -35.27 -42.78
CA ILE A 751 21.08 -35.49 -42.05
C ILE A 751 21.32 -36.44 -40.86
N HIS A 752 21.97 -37.59 -41.07
CA HIS A 752 22.33 -38.53 -39.99
C HIS A 752 23.25 -37.88 -38.94
N SER A 753 24.22 -37.07 -39.36
CA SER A 753 25.07 -36.34 -38.42
C SER A 753 24.27 -35.37 -37.54
N SER A 754 23.30 -34.64 -38.11
CA SER A 754 22.40 -33.78 -37.32
C SER A 754 21.52 -34.59 -36.37
N TYR A 755 21.05 -35.76 -36.79
CA TYR A 755 20.33 -36.68 -35.90
C TYR A 755 21.18 -37.08 -34.69
N ASP A 756 22.42 -37.51 -34.92
CA ASP A 756 23.34 -37.92 -33.86
C ASP A 756 23.64 -36.77 -32.88
N LEU A 757 23.85 -35.56 -33.39
CA LEU A 757 24.08 -34.37 -32.56
C LEU A 757 22.85 -34.05 -31.68
N SER A 758 21.65 -34.06 -32.27
CA SER A 758 20.41 -33.81 -31.52
C SER A 758 20.14 -34.89 -30.45
N LEU A 759 20.47 -36.15 -30.77
CA LEU A 759 20.27 -37.29 -29.89
C LEU A 759 21.24 -37.26 -28.71
N GLU A 760 22.53 -37.00 -28.97
CA GLU A 760 23.52 -36.88 -27.90
C GLU A 760 23.26 -35.65 -27.03
N ALA A 761 22.84 -34.52 -27.62
CA ALA A 761 22.43 -33.35 -26.86
C ALA A 761 21.25 -33.68 -25.91
N GLY A 762 20.22 -34.38 -26.41
CA GLY A 762 19.10 -34.85 -25.60
C GLY A 762 19.50 -35.82 -24.49
N ARG A 763 20.42 -36.76 -24.76
CA ARG A 763 20.96 -37.69 -23.74
C ARG A 763 21.76 -36.93 -22.66
N SER A 764 22.59 -35.98 -23.06
CA SER A 764 23.36 -35.13 -22.16
C SER A 764 22.46 -34.27 -21.28
N ILE A 765 21.35 -33.74 -21.82
CA ILE A 765 20.32 -33.02 -21.04
C ILE A 765 19.78 -33.90 -19.92
N LEU A 766 19.37 -35.15 -20.22
CA LEU A 766 18.82 -36.06 -19.21
C LEU A 766 19.84 -36.40 -18.12
N ARG A 767 21.12 -36.58 -18.50
CA ARG A 767 22.22 -36.79 -17.54
C ARG A 767 22.42 -35.56 -16.65
N CYS A 768 22.44 -34.36 -17.23
CA CYS A 768 22.55 -33.10 -16.49
C CYS A 768 21.38 -32.93 -15.51
N LEU A 769 20.13 -33.14 -15.94
CA LEU A 769 18.95 -33.03 -15.07
C LEU A 769 18.97 -34.05 -13.93
N SER A 770 19.35 -35.30 -14.19
CA SER A 770 19.46 -36.33 -13.16
C SER A 770 20.49 -35.95 -12.08
N LEU A 771 21.62 -35.38 -12.47
CA LEU A 771 22.66 -34.93 -11.55
C LEU A 771 22.27 -33.65 -10.81
N PHE A 772 21.57 -32.74 -11.49
CA PHE A 772 21.06 -31.50 -10.92
C PHE A 772 20.04 -31.81 -9.80
N LEU A 773 19.03 -32.63 -10.08
CA LEU A 773 18.00 -33.03 -9.11
C LEU A 773 18.58 -33.79 -7.89
N SER A 774 19.70 -34.48 -8.06
CA SER A 774 20.31 -35.28 -6.98
C SER A 774 21.17 -34.47 -6.02
N ASN A 775 21.70 -33.31 -6.45
CA ASN A 775 22.75 -32.60 -5.73
C ASN A 775 22.40 -31.16 -5.34
N MET A 776 21.22 -30.66 -5.74
CA MET A 776 20.91 -29.24 -5.63
C MET A 776 19.80 -28.89 -4.64
N PRO A 777 19.95 -27.78 -3.90
CA PRO A 777 18.87 -27.25 -3.09
C PRO A 777 17.76 -26.65 -3.97
N PRO A 778 16.48 -26.72 -3.55
CA PRO A 778 15.32 -26.33 -4.37
C PRO A 778 15.37 -24.91 -4.94
N TRP A 779 16.05 -23.96 -4.29
CA TRP A 779 16.16 -22.59 -4.76
C TRP A 779 17.01 -22.43 -6.02
N SER A 780 17.89 -23.38 -6.32
CA SER A 780 18.79 -23.28 -7.48
C SER A 780 18.11 -23.57 -8.82
N LEU A 781 16.88 -24.10 -8.79
CA LEU A 781 15.98 -24.21 -9.95
C LEU A 781 15.78 -22.85 -10.63
N TRP A 782 15.94 -21.74 -9.89
CA TRP A 782 15.94 -20.38 -10.41
C TRP A 782 16.81 -20.11 -11.63
N PHE A 783 17.97 -20.77 -11.71
CA PHE A 783 18.94 -20.55 -12.77
C PHE A 783 18.82 -21.56 -13.91
N VAL A 784 17.97 -22.58 -13.74
CA VAL A 784 17.77 -23.66 -14.69
C VAL A 784 16.34 -23.59 -15.20
N ASN A 785 16.03 -22.50 -15.90
CA ASN A 785 14.69 -22.23 -16.44
C ASN A 785 14.52 -22.65 -17.90
N LEU A 786 15.25 -23.67 -18.37
CA LEU A 786 15.44 -23.92 -19.81
C LEU A 786 14.98 -25.28 -20.38
N ILE A 787 14.25 -26.10 -19.61
CA ILE A 787 13.60 -27.30 -20.17
C ILE A 787 12.12 -27.33 -19.82
#